data_AF-A0A2V5YN04-F1
#
_entry.id   AF-A0A2V5YN04-F1
#
_cell.length_a   1.000
_cell.length_b   1.000
_cell.length_c   1.000
_cell.angle_alpha   90.00
_cell.angle_beta   90.00
_cell.angle_gamma   90.00
#
_symmetry.space_group_name_H-M   'P 1'
#
loop_
_entity.id
_entity.type
_entity.pdbx_description
1 polymer ?
#
loop_
_entity_poly.entity_id
_entity_poly.type
_entity_poly.pdbx_seq_one_letter_code
_entity_poly.pdbx_strand_id
1 'polypeptide(L)'
;MAEIRRETQHPSGMKLGDILFALFKRKRTIIVCAVVGIIAAAAVYFLFPPSYESQAKLLVRYVLERSGVDPAEAAGAAAQSGNQAQADRVIGAETEILTSWDLAIQVAEALGPQRLLPPPQDLFSHVVQAVGLKRLLPSSGPSATVAEAAGSIASGLKVVSDKGSNIILISYKNRNPEIAPLVLQELLSRYFVKHLEVHRSAGAFDFVAQQTDQVRARLNQAEDALKSLREKTGIASLKEGSAAITTEAAKAQEQLNAAEADLAEQQALVRQKTDSGSKTWRKKPTDEKANKAKVAGTQAKIETLKARLSDIQRRTKQLSELAPQIEDLERKKEMDEANYKYFAASLEKARIDEALDPTKMPNISAVQRPSPPGLETKKRDKLSLALVGGGVAFGIVLALLRGLVLNQTVGRPLQLETQLHIPLMLSIPYRNGHFGLLRNGSPANPGALTTGRRRAKLAPWDADHFIRPYCDAIRDRLGLYFELNHLTHKPKLVGVTSVSEEGGTSTLAAGLAASLSETNDGKVLLVDVNLGPEEVHPFFKGKPAYPLNKALKPSDSIASAADNLYLATVGSPSTGGPAQLGLKKFFDMMPNMKASDFDYIIFDMPPLDQTSPTWGMAAFMDKLLLVVEAEKNNREGIKRSYGKLIAERNNVAVLVNKSRSYVPKWLDSES
;
A
#
# COMPACT_ATOMS: atom_id res chain seq x y z
N MET A 1 4.63 -13.36 -70.26
CA MET A 1 4.24 -12.70 -69.00
C MET A 1 4.34 -13.75 -67.90
N ALA A 2 5.39 -13.69 -67.08
CA ALA A 2 5.61 -14.63 -65.98
C ALA A 2 5.02 -14.01 -64.70
N GLU A 3 4.06 -14.71 -64.11
CA GLU A 3 3.45 -14.35 -62.83
C GLU A 3 4.51 -14.32 -61.73
N ILE A 4 4.79 -13.12 -61.24
CA ILE A 4 5.55 -12.88 -60.03
C ILE A 4 4.68 -13.33 -58.87
N ARG A 5 4.88 -14.58 -58.42
CA ARG A 5 4.30 -15.13 -57.20
C ARG A 5 4.80 -14.30 -56.01
N ARG A 6 3.97 -13.37 -55.52
CA ARG A 6 4.20 -12.66 -54.26
C ARG A 6 4.10 -13.67 -53.12
N GLU A 7 5.24 -14.18 -52.66
CA GLU A 7 5.31 -14.89 -51.39
C GLU A 7 4.96 -13.94 -50.24
N THR A 8 4.00 -14.36 -49.42
CA THR A 8 3.49 -13.65 -48.27
C THR A 8 4.60 -13.47 -47.23
N GLN A 9 5.04 -12.23 -47.03
CA GLN A 9 5.84 -11.83 -45.87
C GLN A 9 5.04 -12.14 -44.59
N HIS A 10 5.37 -13.24 -43.91
CA HIS A 10 4.87 -13.48 -42.57
C HIS A 10 5.41 -12.37 -41.64
N PRO A 11 4.56 -11.73 -40.82
CA PRO A 11 5.01 -10.69 -39.91
C PRO A 11 6.01 -11.30 -38.93
N SER A 12 7.11 -10.58 -38.73
CA SER A 12 8.21 -10.87 -37.81
C SER A 12 7.74 -10.88 -36.35
N GLY A 13 6.93 -11.88 -35.98
CA GLY A 13 6.55 -12.13 -34.60
C GLY A 13 7.77 -12.58 -33.80
N MET A 14 7.99 -11.97 -32.64
CA MET A 14 9.02 -12.40 -31.70
C MET A 14 8.76 -13.86 -31.30
N LYS A 15 9.63 -14.79 -31.69
CA LYS A 15 9.51 -16.19 -31.30
C LYS A 15 9.90 -16.35 -29.82
N LEU A 16 9.22 -17.25 -29.11
CA LEU A 16 9.50 -17.55 -27.70
C LEU A 16 10.99 -17.90 -27.47
N GLY A 17 11.60 -18.60 -28.43
CA GLY A 17 13.03 -18.95 -28.41
C GLY A 17 13.98 -17.74 -28.40
N ASP A 18 13.61 -16.62 -29.05
CA ASP A 18 14.44 -15.41 -29.07
C ASP A 18 14.41 -14.70 -27.70
N ILE A 19 13.25 -14.71 -27.03
CA ILE A 19 13.06 -14.18 -25.67
C ILE A 19 13.90 -14.99 -24.67
N LEU A 20 13.80 -16.32 -24.73
CA LEU A 20 14.56 -17.21 -23.86
C LEU A 20 16.07 -17.05 -24.05
N PHE A 21 16.53 -16.99 -25.31
CA PHE A 21 17.94 -16.76 -25.62
C PHE A 21 18.44 -15.43 -25.06
N ALA A 22 17.67 -14.35 -25.19
CA ALA A 22 18.02 -13.03 -24.65
C ALA A 22 18.17 -13.04 -23.12
N LEU A 23 17.25 -13.71 -22.41
CA LEU A 23 17.28 -13.83 -20.95
C LEU A 23 18.48 -14.65 -20.48
N PHE A 24 18.71 -15.84 -21.04
CA PHE A 24 19.81 -16.71 -20.63
C PHE A 24 21.18 -16.12 -20.96
N LYS A 25 21.33 -15.44 -22.11
CA LYS A 25 22.55 -14.72 -22.48
C LYS A 25 22.90 -13.64 -21.46
N ARG A 26 21.90 -12.97 -20.87
CA ARG A 26 22.08 -11.86 -19.92
C ARG A 26 21.75 -12.24 -18.47
N LYS A 27 21.78 -13.52 -18.10
CA LYS A 27 21.49 -13.97 -16.73
C LYS A 27 22.29 -13.23 -15.65
N ARG A 28 23.52 -12.80 -15.95
CA ARG A 28 24.34 -12.00 -15.02
C ARG A 28 23.75 -10.62 -14.72
N THR A 29 23.14 -9.93 -15.69
CA THR A 29 22.50 -8.62 -15.42
C THR A 29 21.26 -8.79 -14.57
N ILE A 30 20.49 -9.86 -14.79
CA ILE A 30 19.33 -10.21 -13.96
C ILE A 30 19.79 -10.48 -12.53
N ILE A 31 20.83 -11.30 -12.34
CA ILE A 31 21.40 -11.60 -11.02
C ILE A 31 21.90 -10.32 -10.32
N VAL A 32 22.62 -9.45 -11.01
CA VAL A 32 23.11 -8.18 -10.42
C VAL A 32 21.94 -7.30 -9.97
N CYS A 33 20.90 -7.14 -10.80
CA CYS A 33 19.72 -6.35 -10.41
C CYS A 33 18.95 -6.97 -9.23
N ALA A 34 18.87 -8.30 -9.18
CA ALA A 34 18.28 -9.02 -8.06
C ALA A 34 19.07 -8.80 -6.76
N VAL A 35 20.41 -8.88 -6.82
CA VAL A 35 21.28 -8.62 -5.67
C VAL A 35 21.14 -7.18 -5.19
N VAL A 36 21.07 -6.19 -6.09
CA VAL A 36 20.82 -4.80 -5.73
C VAL A 36 19.45 -4.64 -5.05
N GLY A 37 18.41 -5.31 -5.55
CA GLY A 37 17.09 -5.34 -4.91
C GLY A 37 17.11 -5.94 -3.50
N ILE A 38 17.88 -7.01 -3.29
CA ILE A 38 18.07 -7.65 -1.97
C ILE A 38 18.83 -6.71 -1.02
N ILE A 39 19.89 -6.05 -1.48
CA ILE A 39 20.65 -5.08 -0.68
C ILE A 39 19.76 -3.90 -0.27
N ALA A 40 18.95 -3.39 -1.20
CA ALA A 40 17.99 -2.32 -0.90
C ALA A 40 16.93 -2.78 0.12
N ALA A 41 16.41 -4.01 -0.01
CA ALA A 41 15.50 -4.59 0.96
C ALA A 41 16.17 -4.74 2.35
N ALA A 42 17.42 -5.24 2.41
CA ALA A 42 18.18 -5.32 3.66
C ALA A 42 18.39 -3.93 4.29
N ALA A 43 18.74 -2.91 3.49
CA ALA A 43 18.87 -1.54 3.97
C ALA A 43 17.56 -1.03 4.61
N VAL A 44 16.39 -1.39 4.08
CA VAL A 44 15.10 -1.06 4.71
C VAL A 44 14.94 -1.72 6.08
N TYR A 45 15.40 -2.97 6.26
CA TYR A 45 15.35 -3.63 7.58
C TYR A 45 16.24 -2.94 8.63
N PHE A 46 17.40 -2.42 8.21
CA PHE A 46 18.32 -1.71 9.11
C PHE A 46 17.91 -0.24 9.37
N LEU A 47 17.39 0.45 8.35
CA LEU A 47 17.03 1.87 8.45
C LEU A 47 15.67 2.09 9.11
N PHE A 48 14.75 1.13 8.99
CA PHE A 48 13.39 1.22 9.52
C PHE A 48 13.14 0.07 10.53
N PRO A 49 13.42 0.29 11.84
CA PRO A 49 13.18 -0.70 12.87
C PRO A 49 11.68 -1.06 12.96
N PRO A 50 11.35 -2.28 13.41
CA PRO A 50 9.95 -2.72 13.52
C PRO A 50 9.21 -1.86 14.55
N SER A 51 7.93 -1.56 14.29
CA SER A 51 7.05 -1.00 15.31
C SER A 51 6.29 -2.12 16.01
N TYR A 52 6.13 -1.96 17.31
CA TYR A 52 5.33 -2.84 18.16
C TYR A 52 3.97 -2.22 18.39
N GLU A 53 2.93 -3.04 18.34
CA GLU A 53 1.54 -2.63 18.56
C GLU A 53 0.98 -3.33 19.80
N SER A 54 0.37 -2.56 20.69
CA SER A 54 -0.47 -3.07 21.78
C SER A 54 -1.92 -2.68 21.51
N GLN A 55 -2.85 -3.60 21.77
CA GLN A 55 -4.27 -3.42 21.50
C GLN A 55 -5.11 -3.61 22.77
N ALA A 56 -6.18 -2.83 22.88
CA ALA A 56 -7.20 -2.94 23.93
C ALA A 56 -8.60 -2.80 23.31
N LYS A 57 -9.60 -3.40 23.95
CA LYS A 57 -11.00 -3.36 23.49
C LYS A 57 -11.89 -2.88 24.62
N LEU A 58 -12.66 -1.83 24.35
CA LEU A 58 -13.67 -1.30 25.26
C LEU A 58 -15.06 -1.61 24.72
N LEU A 59 -15.95 -2.10 25.56
CA LEU A 59 -17.37 -2.26 25.26
C LEU A 59 -18.13 -1.09 25.86
N VAL A 60 -18.89 -0.41 25.01
CA VAL A 60 -19.81 0.65 25.42
C VAL A 60 -21.23 0.09 25.50
N ARG A 61 -21.83 0.16 26.68
CA ARG A 61 -23.20 -0.23 27.01
C ARG A 61 -24.03 1.05 27.10
N TYR A 62 -24.93 1.24 26.15
CA TYR A 62 -25.88 2.36 26.22
C TYR A 62 -27.10 1.94 27.03
N VAL A 63 -27.39 2.68 28.11
CA VAL A 63 -28.69 2.63 28.76
C VAL A 63 -29.65 3.35 27.81
N LEU A 64 -30.67 2.64 27.33
CA LEU A 64 -31.78 3.29 26.62
C LEU A 64 -32.43 4.25 27.60
N GLU A 65 -32.20 5.56 27.44
CA GLU A 65 -33.07 6.56 28.02
C GLU A 65 -34.45 6.38 27.38
N ARG A 66 -35.30 5.58 28.04
CA ARG A 66 -36.73 5.68 27.81
C ARG A 66 -37.16 7.00 28.45
N SER A 67 -37.05 8.07 27.69
CA SER A 67 -37.74 9.31 28.02
C SER A 67 -39.23 8.99 28.14
N GLY A 68 -39.74 8.88 29.37
CA GLY A 68 -41.18 9.07 29.63
C GLY A 68 -41.53 10.52 29.28
N VAL A 69 -42.73 10.88 28.83
CA VAL A 69 -44.04 10.28 29.03
C VAL A 69 -44.89 10.67 27.82
N ASP A 70 -45.36 9.68 27.04
CA ASP A 70 -46.62 9.72 26.29
C ASP A 70 -46.90 8.31 25.72
N PRO A 71 -47.86 7.55 26.25
CA PRO A 71 -48.20 6.23 25.72
C PRO A 71 -49.30 6.37 24.66
N ALA A 72 -49.07 7.15 23.61
CA ALA A 72 -49.98 7.24 22.49
C ALA A 72 -49.25 7.75 21.23
N GLU A 73 -48.33 6.93 20.70
CA GLU A 73 -47.94 6.82 19.28
C GLU A 73 -46.52 6.26 19.18
N ALA A 74 -46.40 4.93 19.12
CA ALA A 74 -45.17 4.29 18.69
C ALA A 74 -45.48 3.01 17.90
N ALA A 75 -46.08 3.19 16.73
CA ALA A 75 -46.17 2.16 15.71
C ALA A 75 -45.02 2.32 14.70
N GLY A 76 -44.18 1.28 14.59
CA GLY A 76 -43.54 0.89 13.33
C GLY A 76 -42.15 1.45 13.00
N ALA A 77 -41.15 0.56 12.95
CA ALA A 77 -39.90 0.56 12.17
C ALA A 77 -38.91 1.75 12.24
N ALA A 78 -39.31 2.97 12.62
CA ALA A 78 -38.43 4.15 12.70
C ALA A 78 -37.63 4.24 14.02
N ALA A 79 -37.99 3.47 15.04
CA ALA A 79 -37.31 3.48 16.34
C ALA A 79 -35.94 2.76 16.32
N GLN A 80 -35.71 1.82 15.40
CA GLN A 80 -34.42 1.09 15.34
C GLN A 80 -33.30 1.89 14.67
N SER A 81 -33.60 2.66 13.60
CA SER A 81 -32.58 3.48 12.92
C SER A 81 -32.15 4.68 13.76
N GLY A 82 -33.09 5.30 14.49
CA GLY A 82 -32.79 6.37 15.45
C GLY A 82 -31.87 5.90 16.58
N ASN A 83 -32.07 4.69 17.09
CA ASN A 83 -31.25 4.12 18.16
C ASN A 83 -29.81 3.81 17.71
N GLN A 84 -29.63 3.33 16.47
CA GLN A 84 -28.30 3.04 15.94
C GLN A 84 -27.52 4.31 15.61
N ALA A 85 -28.19 5.33 15.05
CA ALA A 85 -27.58 6.64 14.82
C ALA A 85 -27.16 7.32 16.15
N GLN A 86 -27.95 7.16 17.21
CA GLN A 86 -27.59 7.66 18.54
C GLN A 86 -26.41 6.89 19.14
N ALA A 87 -26.38 5.57 19.02
CA ALA A 87 -25.22 4.76 19.44
C ALA A 87 -23.94 5.17 18.71
N ASP A 88 -24.00 5.35 17.38
CA ASP A 88 -22.86 5.79 16.58
C ASP A 88 -22.36 7.19 17.00
N ARG A 89 -23.25 8.11 17.37
CA ARG A 89 -22.87 9.44 17.89
C ARG A 89 -22.14 9.35 19.21
N VAL A 90 -22.64 8.55 20.16
CA VAL A 90 -21.99 8.43 21.46
C VAL A 90 -20.66 7.69 21.33
N ILE A 91 -20.56 6.68 20.47
CA ILE A 91 -19.27 6.03 20.18
C ILE A 91 -18.32 7.06 19.56
N GLY A 92 -18.80 7.87 18.61
CA GLY A 92 -18.03 8.97 18.03
C GLY A 92 -17.49 9.93 19.09
N ALA A 93 -18.34 10.38 20.02
CA ALA A 93 -17.92 11.25 21.12
C ALA A 93 -16.86 10.60 22.02
N GLU A 94 -17.04 9.32 22.38
CA GLU A 94 -16.04 8.59 23.18
C GLU A 94 -14.73 8.38 22.43
N THR A 95 -14.77 8.15 21.11
CA THR A 95 -13.55 8.07 20.30
C THR A 95 -12.80 9.40 20.27
N GLU A 96 -13.53 10.53 20.20
CA GLU A 96 -12.94 11.87 20.21
C GLU A 96 -12.28 12.16 21.57
N ILE A 97 -12.96 11.83 22.68
CA ILE A 97 -12.41 11.93 24.04
C ILE A 97 -11.12 11.10 24.15
N LEU A 98 -11.12 9.84 23.70
CA LEU A 98 -9.95 8.96 23.72
C LEU A 98 -8.77 9.49 22.89
N THR A 99 -9.05 10.24 21.81
CA THR A 99 -8.02 10.87 20.96
C THR A 99 -7.68 12.32 21.35
N SER A 100 -8.26 12.81 22.45
CA SER A 100 -8.07 14.20 22.87
C SER A 100 -6.61 14.51 23.20
N TRP A 101 -6.18 15.71 22.83
CA TRP A 101 -4.83 16.20 23.09
C TRP A 101 -4.53 16.29 24.60
N ASP A 102 -5.54 16.64 25.40
CA ASP A 102 -5.42 16.76 26.85
C ASP A 102 -5.08 15.41 27.52
N LEU A 103 -5.73 14.31 27.10
CA LEU A 103 -5.36 12.98 27.58
C LEU A 103 -3.94 12.61 27.15
N ALA A 104 -3.54 12.96 25.92
CA ALA A 104 -2.17 12.70 25.45
C ALA A 104 -1.11 13.44 26.28
N ILE A 105 -1.38 14.68 26.70
CA ILE A 105 -0.53 15.44 27.64
C ILE A 105 -0.48 14.75 28.99
N GLN A 106 -1.63 14.40 29.59
CA GLN A 106 -1.66 13.77 30.91
C GLN A 106 -0.90 12.44 30.95
N VAL A 107 -1.00 11.64 29.87
CA VAL A 107 -0.24 10.40 29.73
C VAL A 107 1.25 10.69 29.54
N ALA A 108 1.62 11.72 28.77
CA ALA A 108 3.00 12.14 28.59
C ALA A 108 3.64 12.63 29.90
N GLU A 109 2.88 13.36 30.73
CA GLU A 109 3.31 13.81 32.07
C GLU A 109 3.50 12.63 33.02
N ALA A 110 2.55 11.68 33.03
CA ALA A 110 2.59 10.52 33.91
C ALA A 110 3.76 9.57 33.60
N LEU A 111 4.06 9.33 32.32
CA LEU A 111 5.13 8.44 31.89
C LEU A 111 6.50 9.13 31.78
N GLY A 112 6.50 10.46 31.67
CA GLY A 112 7.68 11.28 31.48
C GLY A 112 8.19 11.29 30.04
N PRO A 113 8.56 12.46 29.48
CA PRO A 113 8.95 12.59 28.07
C PRO A 113 10.23 11.83 27.72
N GLN A 114 11.13 11.63 28.68
CA GLN A 114 12.41 10.94 28.50
C GLN A 114 12.26 9.43 28.24
N ARG A 115 11.17 8.80 28.73
CA ARG A 115 10.89 7.37 28.49
C ARG A 115 10.18 7.14 27.15
N LEU A 116 9.40 8.12 26.71
CA LEU A 116 8.64 8.07 25.45
C LEU A 116 9.52 8.40 24.24
N LEU A 117 10.44 9.35 24.41
CA LEU A 117 11.40 9.79 23.41
C LEU A 117 12.82 9.59 23.96
N PRO A 118 13.33 8.35 24.01
CA PRO A 118 14.70 8.11 24.42
C PRO A 118 15.66 8.84 23.48
N PRO A 119 16.74 9.47 23.99
CA PRO A 119 17.75 10.07 23.14
C PRO A 119 18.32 9.00 22.20
N PRO A 120 18.61 9.34 20.92
CA PRO A 120 19.07 8.37 19.95
C PRO A 120 20.39 7.74 20.39
N GLN A 121 20.35 6.50 20.88
CA GLN A 121 21.54 5.74 21.25
C GLN A 121 22.24 5.18 19.97
N ASP A 122 23.40 5.76 19.66
CA ASP A 122 24.68 5.14 19.30
C ASP A 122 24.85 4.08 18.19
N LEU A 123 23.89 3.85 17.29
CA LEU A 123 24.18 3.02 16.08
C LEU A 123 23.94 3.76 14.76
N PHE A 124 22.88 4.54 14.69
CA PHE A 124 22.55 5.31 13.49
C PHE A 124 23.50 6.50 13.27
N SER A 125 24.00 7.10 14.36
CA SER A 125 24.97 8.20 14.35
C SER A 125 26.29 7.79 13.70
N HIS A 126 26.81 6.60 14.02
CA HIS A 126 28.07 6.09 13.46
C HIS A 126 27.96 5.75 11.98
N VAL A 127 26.86 5.14 11.53
CA VAL A 127 26.66 4.83 10.10
C VAL A 127 26.44 6.12 9.29
N VAL A 128 25.66 7.07 9.80
CA VAL A 128 25.43 8.35 9.11
C VAL A 128 26.69 9.22 9.08
N GLN A 129 27.55 9.16 10.12
CA GLN A 129 28.89 9.75 10.09
C GLN A 129 29.82 9.07 9.09
N ALA A 130 29.84 7.73 9.04
CA ALA A 130 30.71 6.97 8.14
C ALA A 130 30.36 7.15 6.65
N VAL A 131 29.07 7.37 6.33
CA VAL A 131 28.58 7.57 4.94
C VAL A 131 28.50 9.06 4.56
N GLY A 132 28.87 9.99 5.46
CA GLY A 132 28.97 11.42 5.14
C GLY A 132 27.63 12.17 4.99
N LEU A 133 26.49 11.57 5.37
CA LEU A 133 25.16 12.19 5.31
C LEU A 133 24.82 13.05 6.55
N LYS A 134 25.77 13.90 6.97
CA LYS A 134 25.66 14.76 8.16
C LYS A 134 24.41 15.68 8.17
N ARG A 135 23.83 15.94 6.99
CA ARG A 135 22.68 16.84 6.77
C ARG A 135 21.31 16.20 7.08
N LEU A 136 21.26 14.92 7.43
CA LEU A 136 20.02 14.19 7.77
C LEU A 136 19.85 13.89 9.27
N LEU A 137 20.84 14.26 10.11
CA LEU A 137 20.73 14.11 11.56
C LEU A 137 19.89 15.26 12.14
N PRO A 138 18.82 14.99 12.90
CA PRO A 138 18.12 16.04 13.65
C PRO A 138 19.11 16.68 14.63
N SER A 139 19.16 18.01 14.64
CA SER A 139 19.91 18.78 15.63
C SER A 139 19.41 18.41 17.03
N SER A 140 20.30 17.88 17.86
CA SER A 140 20.09 17.60 19.27
C SER A 140 19.76 18.90 20.03
N GLY A 141 18.46 19.19 20.16
CA GLY A 141 17.90 20.17 21.09
C GLY A 141 17.65 19.55 22.48
N PRO A 142 17.41 20.39 23.51
CA PRO A 142 17.37 19.99 24.91
C PRO A 142 16.12 19.15 25.24
N SER A 143 16.27 18.24 26.23
CA SER A 143 15.26 17.37 26.85
C SER A 143 13.85 17.42 26.23
N ALA A 144 13.44 16.33 25.58
CA ALA A 144 12.11 16.15 25.00
C ALA A 144 11.01 16.81 25.84
N THR A 145 10.25 17.71 25.23
CA THR A 145 9.18 18.43 25.92
C THR A 145 7.95 17.54 26.09
N VAL A 146 7.12 17.82 27.08
CA VAL A 146 5.85 17.10 27.30
C VAL A 146 4.96 17.18 26.06
N ALA A 147 4.96 18.31 25.35
CA ALA A 147 4.19 18.49 24.12
C ALA A 147 4.68 17.61 22.96
N GLU A 148 5.99 17.43 22.79
CA GLU A 148 6.55 16.52 21.79
C GLU A 148 6.24 15.06 22.11
N ALA A 149 6.30 14.69 23.39
CA ALA A 149 5.91 13.37 23.86
C ALA A 149 4.41 13.10 23.63
N ALA A 150 3.54 14.07 23.93
CA ALA A 150 2.11 14.01 23.62
C ALA A 150 1.86 13.88 22.11
N GLY A 151 2.60 14.60 21.28
CA GLY A 151 2.56 14.48 19.82
C GLY A 151 2.98 13.09 19.32
N SER A 152 3.98 12.47 19.95
CA SER A 152 4.36 11.09 19.67
C SER A 152 3.30 10.08 20.10
N ILE A 153 2.56 10.35 21.19
CA ILE A 153 1.43 9.52 21.61
C ILE A 153 0.28 9.65 20.60
N ALA A 154 -0.13 10.87 20.26
CA ALA A 154 -1.23 11.13 19.34
C ALA A 154 -0.98 10.53 17.95
N SER A 155 0.25 10.61 17.42
CA SER A 155 0.61 10.03 16.11
C SER A 155 0.71 8.50 16.12
N GLY A 156 1.00 7.89 17.28
CA GLY A 156 1.07 6.43 17.44
C GLY A 156 -0.27 5.79 17.82
N LEU A 157 -1.24 6.58 18.30
CA LEU A 157 -2.55 6.12 18.73
C LEU A 157 -3.51 5.99 17.56
N LYS A 158 -4.23 4.88 17.50
CA LYS A 158 -5.29 4.65 16.53
C LYS A 158 -6.49 4.02 17.24
N VAL A 159 -7.58 4.77 17.26
CA VAL A 159 -8.89 4.36 17.79
C VAL A 159 -9.81 4.07 16.61
N VAL A 160 -10.44 2.90 16.59
CA VAL A 160 -11.35 2.48 15.53
C VAL A 160 -12.63 1.94 16.16
N SER A 161 -13.76 2.40 15.64
CA SER A 161 -15.08 1.83 15.91
C SER A 161 -15.71 1.37 14.60
N ASP A 162 -16.12 0.11 14.53
CA ASP A 162 -16.85 -0.42 13.37
C ASP A 162 -18.33 -0.02 13.46
N LYS A 163 -18.95 0.34 12.34
CA LYS A 163 -20.38 0.74 12.31
C LYS A 163 -21.28 -0.38 12.82
N GLY A 164 -22.16 -0.07 13.77
CA GLY A 164 -23.05 -1.06 14.40
C GLY A 164 -22.37 -1.98 15.41
N SER A 165 -21.09 -1.75 15.75
CA SER A 165 -20.39 -2.43 16.84
C SER A 165 -20.36 -1.54 18.08
N ASN A 166 -20.66 -2.11 19.24
CA ASN A 166 -20.52 -1.44 20.54
C ASN A 166 -19.09 -1.52 21.09
N ILE A 167 -18.12 -1.93 20.27
CA ILE A 167 -16.73 -2.15 20.68
C ILE A 167 -15.84 -1.10 20.05
N ILE A 168 -15.09 -0.40 20.90
CA ILE A 168 -14.01 0.50 20.51
C ILE A 168 -12.69 -0.27 20.58
N LEU A 169 -12.01 -0.39 19.44
CA LEU A 169 -10.67 -0.96 19.34
C LEU A 169 -9.65 0.17 19.45
N ILE A 170 -8.78 0.09 20.45
CA ILE A 170 -7.71 1.05 20.66
C ILE A 170 -6.39 0.33 20.42
N SER A 171 -5.56 0.92 19.57
CA SER A 171 -4.23 0.40 19.25
C SER A 171 -3.20 1.50 19.39
N TYR A 172 -2.06 1.19 19.99
CA TYR A 172 -0.95 2.14 20.11
C TYR A 172 0.34 1.51 19.58
N LYS A 173 1.04 2.27 18.73
CA LYS A 173 2.27 1.83 18.06
C LYS A 173 3.48 2.59 18.58
N ASN A 174 4.51 1.84 19.00
CA ASN A 174 5.78 2.42 19.42
C ASN A 174 6.96 1.55 18.94
N ARG A 175 8.15 2.16 18.81
CA ARG A 175 9.39 1.43 18.49
C ARG A 175 9.90 0.60 19.67
N ASN A 176 9.59 1.01 20.89
CA ASN A 176 9.96 0.26 22.09
C ASN A 176 8.79 -0.67 22.51
N PRO A 177 9.02 -1.99 22.60
CA PRO A 177 7.99 -2.96 22.96
C PRO A 177 7.44 -2.76 24.38
N GLU A 178 8.22 -2.21 25.31
CA GLU A 178 7.76 -2.00 26.68
C GLU A 178 6.85 -0.78 26.80
N ILE A 179 7.09 0.25 25.98
CA ILE A 179 6.35 1.51 26.03
C ILE A 179 4.94 1.36 25.44
N ALA A 180 4.77 0.51 24.42
CA ALA A 180 3.47 0.34 23.77
C ALA A 180 2.33 -0.07 24.73
N PRO A 181 2.46 -1.14 25.55
CA PRO A 181 1.44 -1.51 26.52
C PRO A 181 1.34 -0.52 27.69
N LEU A 182 2.45 0.08 28.13
CA LEU A 182 2.47 1.04 29.23
C LEU A 182 1.69 2.32 28.89
N VAL A 183 1.90 2.88 27.69
CA VAL A 183 1.15 4.05 27.20
C VAL A 183 -0.33 3.73 27.12
N LEU A 184 -0.68 2.58 26.56
CA LEU A 184 -2.08 2.21 26.40
C LEU A 184 -2.76 1.97 27.76
N GLN A 185 -2.05 1.40 28.73
CA GLN A 185 -2.53 1.20 30.09
C GLN A 185 -2.79 2.54 30.80
N GLU A 186 -1.84 3.47 30.72
CA GLU A 186 -1.98 4.79 31.34
C GLU A 186 -3.04 5.65 30.63
N LEU A 187 -3.17 5.52 29.31
CA LEU A 187 -4.24 6.20 28.57
C LEU A 187 -5.62 5.72 29.04
N LEU A 188 -5.81 4.41 29.20
CA LEU A 188 -7.07 3.86 29.67
C LEU A 188 -7.37 4.25 31.11
N SER A 189 -6.37 4.27 32.01
CA SER A 189 -6.57 4.67 33.40
C SER A 189 -7.04 6.13 33.49
N ARG A 190 -6.39 7.04 32.76
CA ARG A 190 -6.76 8.46 32.69
C ARG A 190 -8.10 8.68 32.01
N TYR A 191 -8.37 7.94 30.95
CA TYR A 191 -9.65 7.99 30.25
C TYR A 191 -10.82 7.60 31.16
N PHE A 192 -10.72 6.51 31.93
CA PHE A 192 -11.82 6.12 32.83
C PHE A 192 -12.12 7.19 33.88
N VAL A 193 -11.08 7.83 34.44
CA VAL A 193 -11.26 8.96 35.36
C VAL A 193 -11.95 10.12 34.64
N LYS A 194 -11.48 10.48 33.44
CA LYS A 194 -12.04 11.60 32.67
C LYS A 194 -13.48 11.34 32.22
N HIS A 195 -13.79 10.13 31.81
CA HIS A 195 -15.13 9.69 31.43
C HIS A 195 -16.10 9.82 32.62
N LEU A 196 -15.67 9.40 33.82
CA LEU A 196 -16.47 9.59 35.03
C LEU A 196 -16.65 11.08 35.37
N GLU A 197 -15.63 11.92 35.23
CA GLU A 197 -15.77 13.37 35.45
C GLU A 197 -16.77 14.03 34.50
N VAL A 198 -16.71 13.69 33.21
CA VAL A 198 -17.53 14.30 32.16
C VAL A 198 -18.99 13.84 32.22
N HIS A 199 -19.22 12.57 32.58
CA HIS A 199 -20.57 11.99 32.64
C HIS A 199 -21.20 12.00 34.04
N ARG A 200 -20.47 12.48 35.06
CA ARG A 200 -21.07 12.75 36.37
C ARG A 200 -21.91 14.02 36.27
N SER A 201 -23.21 13.92 36.58
CA SER A 201 -24.09 15.05 36.86
C SER A 201 -23.75 15.67 38.22
N ALA A 202 -22.49 16.11 38.37
CA ALA A 202 -21.97 16.68 39.60
C ALA A 202 -22.83 17.87 40.03
N GLY A 203 -23.48 17.74 41.20
CA GLY A 203 -24.32 18.78 41.80
C GLY A 203 -25.81 18.72 41.46
N ALA A 204 -26.28 17.84 40.56
CA ALA A 204 -27.72 17.69 40.30
C ALA A 204 -28.47 17.14 41.53
N PHE A 205 -27.87 16.17 42.22
CA PHE A 205 -28.41 15.64 43.49
C PHE A 205 -28.46 16.72 44.57
N ASP A 206 -27.35 17.43 44.80
CA ASP A 206 -27.27 18.49 45.82
C ASP A 206 -28.26 19.63 45.53
N PHE A 207 -28.41 20.02 44.25
CA PHE A 207 -29.38 21.02 43.82
C PHE A 207 -30.82 20.57 44.09
N VAL A 208 -31.20 19.36 43.68
CA VAL A 208 -32.56 18.84 43.89
C VAL A 208 -32.84 18.60 45.38
N ALA A 209 -31.86 18.17 46.16
CA ALA A 209 -31.95 18.06 47.61
C ALA A 209 -32.21 19.42 48.26
N GLN A 210 -31.43 20.43 47.93
CA GLN A 210 -31.60 21.79 48.46
C GLN A 210 -32.98 22.38 48.08
N GLN A 211 -33.44 22.18 46.84
CA GLN A 211 -34.77 22.62 46.41
C GLN A 211 -35.90 21.88 47.16
N THR A 212 -35.75 20.56 47.38
CA THR A 212 -36.71 19.75 48.14
C THR A 212 -36.87 20.28 49.56
N ASP A 213 -35.76 20.57 50.24
CA ASP A 213 -35.78 21.08 51.61
C ASP A 213 -36.36 22.50 51.70
N GLN A 214 -36.04 23.38 50.73
CA GLN A 214 -36.63 24.73 50.66
C GLN A 214 -38.15 24.69 50.44
N VAL A 215 -38.64 23.83 49.57
CA VAL A 215 -40.09 23.69 49.33
C VAL A 215 -40.76 23.05 50.54
N ARG A 216 -40.15 22.04 51.18
CA ARG A 216 -40.65 21.46 52.43
C ARG A 216 -40.79 22.51 53.53
N ALA A 217 -39.79 23.37 53.70
CA ALA A 217 -39.83 24.44 54.70
C ALA A 217 -40.97 25.45 54.42
N ARG A 218 -41.16 25.83 53.15
CA ARG A 218 -42.28 26.71 52.73
C ARG A 218 -43.64 26.06 52.94
N LEU A 219 -43.77 24.77 52.62
CA LEU A 219 -44.99 24.00 52.83
C LEU A 219 -45.34 23.95 54.32
N ASN A 220 -44.39 23.60 55.18
CA ASN A 220 -44.58 23.59 56.63
C ASN A 220 -45.00 24.98 57.16
N GLN A 221 -44.35 26.05 56.68
CA GLN A 221 -44.71 27.42 57.07
C GLN A 221 -46.14 27.79 56.64
N ALA A 222 -46.55 27.41 55.43
CA ALA A 222 -47.90 27.63 54.94
C ALA A 222 -48.93 26.82 55.76
N GLU A 223 -48.63 25.55 56.05
CA GLU A 223 -49.49 24.68 56.87
C GLU A 223 -49.62 25.19 58.31
N ASP A 224 -48.54 25.63 58.95
CA ASP A 224 -48.55 26.20 60.30
C ASP A 224 -49.32 27.52 60.36
N ALA A 225 -49.12 28.40 59.37
CA ALA A 225 -49.87 29.66 59.27
C ALA A 225 -51.38 29.38 59.13
N LEU A 226 -51.73 28.44 58.25
CA LEU A 226 -53.10 28.02 58.00
C LEU A 226 -53.73 27.38 59.26
N LYS A 227 -52.99 26.52 59.96
CA LYS A 227 -53.40 25.92 61.24
C LYS A 227 -53.67 26.99 62.30
N SER A 228 -52.75 27.96 62.47
CA SER A 228 -52.92 29.04 63.45
C SER A 228 -54.13 29.94 63.16
N LEU A 229 -54.45 30.17 61.88
CA LEU A 229 -55.63 30.93 61.47
C LEU A 229 -56.93 30.13 61.66
N ARG A 230 -56.90 28.82 61.40
CA ARG A 230 -58.03 27.93 61.69
C ARG A 230 -58.31 27.81 63.19
N GLU A 231 -57.27 27.72 64.02
CA GLU A 231 -57.40 27.70 65.49
C GLU A 231 -58.01 29.02 66.02
N LYS A 232 -57.57 30.17 65.50
CA LYS A 232 -58.13 31.48 65.87
C LYS A 232 -59.60 31.66 65.50
N THR A 233 -60.05 31.01 64.42
CA THR A 233 -61.42 31.13 63.92
C THR A 233 -62.34 30.02 64.42
N GLY A 234 -61.80 28.92 64.97
CA GLY A 234 -62.58 27.78 65.47
C GLY A 234 -63.33 27.02 64.37
N ILE A 235 -62.99 27.25 63.10
CA ILE A 235 -63.69 26.73 61.93
C ILE A 235 -62.75 25.78 61.17
N ALA A 236 -63.13 24.51 61.06
CA ALA A 236 -62.35 23.49 60.37
C ALA A 236 -62.32 23.68 58.84
N SER A 237 -63.42 24.19 58.27
CA SER A 237 -63.58 24.48 56.84
C SER A 237 -64.31 25.81 56.67
N LEU A 238 -63.69 26.75 55.95
CA LEU A 238 -64.21 28.11 55.77
C LEU A 238 -65.59 28.13 55.11
N LYS A 239 -65.80 27.19 54.18
CA LYS A 239 -67.08 26.96 53.49
C LYS A 239 -68.18 26.48 54.44
N GLU A 240 -67.84 25.57 55.36
CA GLU A 240 -68.79 25.03 56.35
C GLU A 240 -69.10 26.05 57.44
N GLY A 241 -68.08 26.77 57.94
CA GLY A 241 -68.25 27.79 58.98
C GLY A 241 -69.06 29.00 58.50
N SER A 242 -68.79 29.49 57.28
CA SER A 242 -69.58 30.56 56.67
C SER A 242 -71.04 30.14 56.47
N ALA A 243 -71.28 28.94 55.94
CA ALA A 243 -72.63 28.40 55.76
C ALA A 243 -73.39 28.21 57.09
N ALA A 244 -72.69 27.78 58.15
CA ALA A 244 -73.28 27.64 59.48
C ALA A 244 -73.69 29.01 60.07
N ILE A 245 -72.82 30.02 59.94
CA ILE A 245 -73.09 31.38 60.43
C ILE A 245 -74.23 32.03 59.64
N THR A 246 -74.28 31.89 58.31
CA THR A 246 -75.40 32.42 57.52
C THR A 246 -76.72 31.74 57.85
N THR A 247 -76.70 30.43 58.12
CA THR A 247 -77.88 29.68 58.57
C THR A 247 -78.35 30.12 59.96
N GLU A 248 -77.42 30.35 60.90
CA GLU A 248 -77.74 30.88 62.23
C GLU A 248 -78.30 32.30 62.16
N ALA A 249 -77.71 33.16 61.31
CA ALA A 249 -78.20 34.51 61.05
C ALA A 249 -79.63 34.49 60.52
N ALA A 250 -79.92 33.64 59.53
CA ALA A 250 -81.25 33.51 58.94
C ALA A 250 -82.29 33.07 59.99
N LYS A 251 -81.97 32.06 60.82
CA LYS A 251 -82.85 31.60 61.90
C LYS A 251 -83.08 32.66 62.97
N ALA A 252 -82.03 33.39 63.37
CA ALA A 252 -82.15 34.45 64.37
C ALA A 252 -82.98 35.63 63.84
N GLN A 253 -82.84 35.97 62.56
CA GLN A 253 -83.65 36.99 61.89
C GLN A 253 -85.12 36.58 61.78
N GLU A 254 -85.39 35.31 61.43
CA GLU A 254 -86.74 34.76 61.41
C GLU A 254 -87.40 34.82 62.80
N GLN A 255 -86.68 34.40 63.84
CA GLN A 255 -87.15 34.49 65.23
C GLN A 255 -87.39 35.93 65.70
N LEU A 256 -86.55 36.87 65.25
CA LEU A 256 -86.72 38.29 65.53
C LEU A 256 -87.99 38.82 64.87
N ASN A 257 -88.19 38.54 63.58
CA ASN A 257 -89.37 38.97 62.84
C ASN A 257 -90.65 38.40 63.47
N ALA A 258 -90.64 37.12 63.87
CA ALA A 258 -91.76 36.49 64.58
C ALA A 258 -92.02 37.16 65.94
N ALA A 259 -90.97 37.44 66.73
CA ALA A 259 -91.12 38.11 68.02
C ALA A 259 -91.60 39.57 67.89
N GLU A 260 -91.17 40.29 66.85
CA GLU A 260 -91.66 41.64 66.54
C GLU A 260 -93.13 41.62 66.08
N ALA A 261 -93.54 40.61 65.31
CA ALA A 261 -94.95 40.39 64.95
C ALA A 261 -95.81 40.07 66.18
N ASP A 262 -95.34 39.18 67.07
CA ASP A 262 -96.01 38.84 68.34
C ASP A 262 -96.17 40.07 69.25
N LEU A 263 -95.13 40.92 69.31
CA LEU A 263 -95.19 42.18 70.06
C LEU A 263 -96.22 43.13 69.47
N ALA A 264 -96.26 43.28 68.14
CA ALA A 264 -97.23 44.11 67.46
C ALA A 264 -98.67 43.62 67.68
N GLU A 265 -98.90 42.30 67.65
CA GLU A 265 -100.18 41.68 67.97
C GLU A 265 -100.58 41.95 69.44
N GLN A 266 -99.67 41.73 70.39
CA GLN A 266 -99.93 41.97 71.82
C GLN A 266 -100.20 43.45 72.11
N GLN A 267 -99.49 44.38 71.46
CA GLN A 267 -99.73 45.82 71.58
C GLN A 267 -101.07 46.23 70.95
N ALA A 268 -101.45 45.64 69.82
CA ALA A 268 -102.76 45.84 69.20
C ALA A 268 -103.90 45.33 70.09
N LEU A 269 -103.75 44.16 70.73
CA LEU A 269 -104.71 43.60 71.68
C LEU A 269 -104.85 44.45 72.95
N VAL A 270 -103.75 45.03 73.45
CA VAL A 270 -103.78 46.00 74.56
C VAL A 270 -104.50 47.28 74.13
N ARG A 271 -104.24 47.81 72.92
CA ARG A 271 -104.94 48.99 72.36
C ARG A 271 -106.44 48.73 72.13
N GLN A 272 -106.82 47.57 71.59
CA GLN A 272 -108.22 47.20 71.35
C GLN A 272 -109.01 47.05 72.66
N LYS A 273 -108.39 46.53 73.73
CA LYS A 273 -109.00 46.44 75.07
C LYS A 273 -109.06 47.77 75.82
N THR A 274 -108.28 48.78 75.42
CA THR A 274 -108.41 50.14 75.94
C THR A 274 -109.46 50.97 75.18
N ASP A 275 -109.74 50.65 73.91
CA ASP A 275 -110.71 51.38 73.06
C ASP A 275 -112.12 50.74 73.01
N SER A 276 -112.27 49.42 73.22
CA SER A 276 -113.59 48.78 73.33
C SER A 276 -114.10 48.72 74.77
N GLY A 277 -115.14 49.51 75.06
CA GLY A 277 -116.09 49.18 76.13
C GLY A 277 -116.17 50.17 77.30
N SER A 278 -116.65 51.38 77.02
CA SER A 278 -117.50 52.09 77.98
C SER A 278 -118.70 51.19 78.35
N LYS A 279 -119.04 51.15 79.64
CA LYS A 279 -120.23 50.57 80.29
C LYS A 279 -120.11 49.17 80.93
N THR A 280 -119.87 49.23 82.26
CA THR A 280 -120.47 48.43 83.36
C THR A 280 -119.92 47.02 83.70
N TRP A 281 -119.55 46.87 84.99
CA TRP A 281 -119.29 45.68 85.84
C TRP A 281 -117.87 45.06 85.95
N ARG A 282 -117.33 45.13 87.19
CA ARG A 282 -116.19 44.46 87.86
C ARG A 282 -115.01 44.00 86.96
N LYS A 283 -114.02 44.88 86.77
CA LYS A 283 -112.66 44.49 86.34
C LYS A 283 -111.88 43.86 87.52
N LYS A 284 -111.35 42.64 87.35
CA LYS A 284 -110.30 42.07 88.22
C LYS A 284 -108.96 42.79 87.89
N PRO A 285 -108.18 43.27 88.88
CA PRO A 285 -106.90 43.95 88.66
C PRO A 285 -105.77 43.06 88.08
N THR A 286 -106.01 41.77 87.84
CA THR A 286 -104.99 40.77 87.53
C THR A 286 -104.61 40.69 86.04
N ASP A 287 -105.51 41.04 85.11
CA ASP A 287 -105.28 40.84 83.66
C ASP A 287 -104.42 41.93 82.99
N GLU A 288 -104.42 43.17 83.50
CA GLU A 288 -103.63 44.27 82.92
C GLU A 288 -102.14 44.15 83.27
N LYS A 289 -101.81 43.72 84.50
CA LYS A 289 -100.44 43.39 84.90
C LYS A 289 -99.90 42.19 84.13
N ALA A 290 -100.73 41.18 83.86
CA ALA A 290 -100.34 40.00 83.09
C ALA A 290 -100.02 40.35 81.62
N ASN A 291 -100.81 41.21 80.96
CA ASN A 291 -100.53 41.63 79.58
C ASN A 291 -99.32 42.57 79.47
N LYS A 292 -99.13 43.50 80.42
CA LYS A 292 -97.91 44.33 80.49
C LYS A 292 -96.64 43.50 80.74
N ALA A 293 -96.72 42.46 81.58
CA ALA A 293 -95.63 41.52 81.79
C ALA A 293 -95.29 40.71 80.52
N LYS A 294 -96.30 40.32 79.73
CA LYS A 294 -96.09 39.65 78.43
C LYS A 294 -95.40 40.56 77.41
N VAL A 295 -95.85 41.82 77.27
CA VAL A 295 -95.20 42.79 76.37
C VAL A 295 -93.75 43.06 76.79
N ALA A 296 -93.49 43.24 78.10
CA ALA A 296 -92.13 43.41 78.61
C ALA A 296 -91.25 42.17 78.38
N GLY A 297 -91.80 40.96 78.52
CA GLY A 297 -91.11 39.71 78.22
C GLY A 297 -90.76 39.53 76.74
N THR A 298 -91.70 39.84 75.83
CA THR A 298 -91.46 39.82 74.38
C THR A 298 -90.46 40.90 73.96
N GLN A 299 -90.53 42.09 74.57
CA GLN A 299 -89.57 43.17 74.34
C GLN A 299 -88.14 42.78 74.76
N ALA A 300 -87.99 42.17 75.94
CA ALA A 300 -86.70 41.64 76.37
C ALA A 300 -86.18 40.55 75.42
N LYS A 301 -87.07 39.68 74.91
CA LYS A 301 -86.71 38.67 73.90
C LYS A 301 -86.22 39.30 72.60
N ILE A 302 -86.88 40.35 72.10
CA ILE A 302 -86.44 41.12 70.92
C ILE A 302 -85.06 41.73 71.16
N GLU A 303 -84.81 42.32 72.32
CA GLU A 303 -83.50 42.89 72.66
C GLU A 303 -82.41 41.81 72.69
N THR A 304 -82.68 40.63 73.27
CA THR A 304 -81.72 39.51 73.24
C THR A 304 -81.45 39.00 71.82
N LEU A 305 -82.47 38.94 70.96
CA LEU A 305 -82.33 38.51 69.57
C LEU A 305 -81.58 39.55 68.73
N LYS A 306 -81.82 40.85 68.95
CA LYS A 306 -81.05 41.94 68.34
C LYS A 306 -79.58 41.91 68.77
N ALA A 307 -79.31 41.70 70.06
CA ALA A 307 -77.95 41.51 70.56
C ALA A 307 -77.28 40.30 69.90
N ARG A 308 -77.98 39.16 69.79
CA ARG A 308 -77.47 37.96 69.11
C ARG A 308 -77.18 38.19 67.63
N LEU A 309 -78.07 38.88 66.89
CA LEU A 309 -77.84 39.23 65.49
C LEU A 309 -76.64 40.17 65.31
N SER A 310 -76.46 41.14 66.21
CA SER A 310 -75.29 42.02 66.18
C SER A 310 -73.98 41.26 66.43
N ASP A 311 -74.01 40.25 67.31
CA ASP A 311 -72.86 39.38 67.56
C ASP A 311 -72.57 38.48 66.34
N ILE A 312 -73.61 37.92 65.71
CA ILE A 312 -73.49 37.17 64.46
C ILE A 312 -72.91 38.05 63.35
N GLN A 313 -73.39 39.28 63.17
CA GLN A 313 -72.86 40.23 62.18
C GLN A 313 -71.38 40.55 62.43
N ARG A 314 -70.97 40.69 63.69
CA ARG A 314 -69.57 40.93 64.05
C ARG A 314 -68.69 39.74 63.68
N ARG A 315 -69.13 38.52 63.98
CA ARG A 315 -68.45 37.27 63.61
C ARG A 315 -68.38 37.09 62.09
N THR A 316 -69.44 37.41 61.36
CA THR A 316 -69.46 37.39 59.88
C THR A 316 -68.45 38.38 59.29
N LYS A 317 -68.36 39.60 59.85
CA LYS A 317 -67.38 40.60 59.39
C LYS A 317 -65.94 40.14 59.62
N GLN A 318 -65.65 39.59 60.80
CA GLN A 318 -64.34 39.03 61.12
C GLN A 318 -63.98 37.86 60.19
N LEU A 319 -64.94 36.97 59.90
CA LEU A 319 -64.73 35.87 58.97
C LEU A 319 -64.49 36.37 57.54
N SER A 320 -65.23 37.40 57.10
CA SER A 320 -65.08 38.00 55.77
C SER A 320 -63.72 38.69 55.57
N GLU A 321 -63.12 39.25 56.63
CA GLU A 321 -61.79 39.87 56.58
C GLU A 321 -60.67 38.83 56.50
N LEU A 322 -60.85 37.65 57.11
CA LEU A 322 -59.86 36.57 57.14
C LEU A 322 -60.01 35.55 56.00
N ALA A 323 -61.18 35.47 55.37
CA ALA A 323 -61.46 34.59 54.23
C ALA A 323 -60.41 34.62 53.11
N PRO A 324 -60.05 35.78 52.53
CA PRO A 324 -59.07 35.83 51.44
C PRO A 324 -57.67 35.38 51.88
N GLN A 325 -57.28 35.61 53.13
CA GLN A 325 -55.97 35.17 53.65
C GLN A 325 -55.88 33.65 53.77
N ILE A 326 -56.98 32.99 54.16
CA ILE A 326 -57.02 31.53 54.25
C ILE A 326 -57.03 30.92 52.85
N GLU A 327 -57.77 31.49 51.90
CA GLU A 327 -57.78 31.03 50.49
C GLU A 327 -56.40 31.18 49.82
N ASP A 328 -55.72 32.30 50.04
CA ASP A 328 -54.35 32.50 49.53
C ASP A 328 -53.35 31.51 50.14
N LEU A 329 -53.48 31.20 51.44
CA LEU A 329 -52.65 30.20 52.10
C LEU A 329 -52.97 28.78 51.65
N GLU A 330 -54.24 28.44 51.39
CA GLU A 330 -54.66 27.16 50.82
C GLU A 330 -54.09 26.97 49.41
N ARG A 331 -54.21 27.98 48.55
CA ARG A 331 -53.60 27.98 47.21
C ARG A 331 -52.08 27.86 47.27
N LYS A 332 -51.43 28.58 48.19
CA LYS A 332 -49.97 28.51 48.38
C LYS A 332 -49.54 27.12 48.86
N LYS A 333 -50.28 26.54 49.81
CA LYS A 333 -50.06 25.17 50.28
C LYS A 333 -50.14 24.18 49.12
N GLU A 334 -51.19 24.27 48.30
CA GLU A 334 -51.39 23.34 47.18
C GLU A 334 -50.24 23.43 46.15
N MET A 335 -49.79 24.64 45.82
CA MET A 335 -48.64 24.84 44.94
C MET A 335 -47.33 24.29 45.54
N ASP A 336 -47.05 24.58 46.82
CA ASP A 336 -45.85 24.08 47.49
C ASP A 336 -45.91 22.55 47.67
N GLU A 337 -47.08 21.95 47.89
CA GLU A 337 -47.28 20.50 47.95
C GLU A 337 -47.01 19.83 46.58
N ALA A 338 -47.50 20.41 45.49
CA ALA A 338 -47.22 19.93 44.14
C ALA A 338 -45.72 20.01 43.80
N ASN A 339 -45.08 21.14 44.14
CA ASN A 339 -43.63 21.31 43.98
C ASN A 339 -42.85 20.30 44.83
N TYR A 340 -43.27 20.07 46.07
CA TYR A 340 -42.64 19.11 46.96
C TYR A 340 -42.70 17.70 46.38
N LYS A 341 -43.87 17.27 45.88
CA LYS A 341 -44.03 15.96 45.22
C LYS A 341 -43.13 15.82 44.00
N TYR A 342 -43.03 16.87 43.18
CA TYR A 342 -42.14 16.88 42.00
C TYR A 342 -40.65 16.73 42.39
N PHE A 343 -40.17 17.54 43.34
CA PHE A 343 -38.78 17.49 43.77
C PHE A 343 -38.45 16.22 44.56
N ALA A 344 -39.37 15.72 45.39
CA ALA A 344 -39.20 14.45 46.10
C ALA A 344 -39.12 13.26 45.14
N ALA A 345 -39.97 13.20 44.11
CA ALA A 345 -39.89 12.17 43.07
C ALA A 345 -38.58 12.28 42.26
N SER A 346 -38.15 13.51 41.94
CA SER A 346 -36.88 13.76 41.26
C SER A 346 -35.67 13.39 42.13
N LEU A 347 -35.74 13.62 43.45
CA LEU A 347 -34.71 13.25 44.42
C LEU A 347 -34.59 11.75 44.54
N GLU A 348 -35.70 11.02 44.67
CA GLU A 348 -35.69 9.56 44.70
C GLU A 348 -35.15 8.99 43.38
N LYS A 349 -35.50 9.58 42.24
CA LYS A 349 -34.90 9.22 40.94
C LYS A 349 -33.38 9.44 40.93
N ALA A 350 -32.92 10.63 41.32
CA ALA A 350 -31.50 10.95 41.40
C ALA A 350 -30.76 10.06 42.42
N ARG A 351 -31.42 9.66 43.51
CA ARG A 351 -30.89 8.73 44.51
C ARG A 351 -30.78 7.31 43.97
N ILE A 352 -31.74 6.86 43.17
CA ILE A 352 -31.66 5.58 42.47
C ILE A 352 -30.53 5.61 41.45
N ASP A 353 -30.40 6.69 40.68
CA ASP A 353 -29.32 6.88 39.70
C ASP A 353 -27.93 6.95 40.39
N GLU A 354 -27.81 7.62 41.55
CA GLU A 354 -26.59 7.63 42.37
C GLU A 354 -26.36 6.28 43.06
N ALA A 355 -27.38 5.57 43.54
CA ALA A 355 -27.22 4.22 44.10
C ALA A 355 -26.86 3.17 43.02
N LEU A 356 -27.16 3.47 41.76
CA LEU A 356 -26.68 2.78 40.57
C LEU A 356 -25.26 3.25 40.16
N ASP A 357 -24.53 3.93 41.07
CA ASP A 357 -23.19 4.50 40.90
C ASP A 357 -22.27 3.67 39.96
N PRO A 358 -21.70 4.30 38.92
CA PRO A 358 -20.72 3.72 38.00
C PRO A 358 -19.48 3.10 38.64
N THR A 359 -19.17 3.32 39.93
CA THR A 359 -18.14 2.53 40.61
C THR A 359 -18.43 1.02 40.59
N LYS A 360 -19.70 0.60 40.34
CA LYS A 360 -20.07 -0.82 40.20
C LYS A 360 -20.52 -1.25 38.79
N MET A 361 -20.99 -0.36 37.93
CA MET A 361 -21.31 -0.69 36.53
C MET A 361 -21.00 0.50 35.60
N PRO A 362 -19.74 0.72 35.19
CA PRO A 362 -19.45 1.71 34.18
C PRO A 362 -20.11 1.28 32.85
N ASN A 363 -20.80 2.21 32.21
CA ASN A 363 -21.35 2.00 30.86
C ASN A 363 -20.23 1.64 29.86
N ILE A 364 -18.97 1.95 30.17
CA ILE A 364 -17.81 1.51 29.39
C ILE A 364 -16.98 0.51 30.19
N SER A 365 -16.77 -0.68 29.64
CA SER A 365 -16.00 -1.74 30.29
C SER A 365 -14.88 -2.24 29.39
N ALA A 366 -13.69 -2.47 29.96
CA ALA A 366 -12.58 -3.07 29.23
C ALA A 366 -12.84 -4.56 29.01
N VAL A 367 -13.18 -4.95 27.79
CA VAL A 367 -13.31 -6.36 27.37
C VAL A 367 -11.94 -7.01 27.27
N GLN A 368 -10.95 -6.23 26.83
CA GLN A 368 -9.57 -6.67 26.69
C GLN A 368 -8.64 -5.57 27.20
N ARG A 369 -7.86 -5.89 28.24
CA ARG A 369 -6.75 -5.06 28.73
C ARG A 369 -5.62 -4.98 27.69
N PRO A 370 -4.72 -4.00 27.75
CA PRO A 370 -3.60 -3.87 26.81
C PRO A 370 -2.89 -5.20 26.57
N SER A 371 -2.83 -5.62 25.31
CA SER A 371 -2.15 -6.86 24.93
C SER A 371 -0.64 -6.73 25.10
N PRO A 372 0.09 -7.86 25.25
CA PRO A 372 1.53 -7.88 25.06
C PRO A 372 1.92 -7.27 23.70
N PRO A 373 3.13 -6.69 23.57
CA PRO A 373 3.57 -6.02 22.35
C PRO A 373 3.69 -7.02 21.19
N GLY A 374 2.82 -6.86 20.19
CA GLY A 374 2.88 -7.61 18.93
C GLY A 374 3.79 -6.92 17.91
N LEU A 375 4.53 -7.71 17.13
CA LEU A 375 5.37 -7.18 16.03
C LEU A 375 4.50 -6.86 14.81
N GLU A 376 4.52 -5.60 14.38
CA GLU A 376 3.83 -5.16 13.16
C GLU A 376 4.82 -4.89 12.03
N THR A 377 5.14 -5.94 11.27
CA THR A 377 6.09 -5.87 10.16
C THR A 377 5.43 -5.72 8.79
N LYS A 378 4.09 -5.84 8.69
CA LYS A 378 3.35 -5.93 7.42
C LYS A 378 3.72 -4.86 6.37
N LYS A 379 3.85 -3.60 6.77
CA LYS A 379 4.21 -2.51 5.83
C LYS A 379 5.66 -2.64 5.34
N ARG A 380 6.59 -2.97 6.24
CA ARG A 380 8.00 -3.16 5.94
C ARG A 380 8.21 -4.39 5.07
N ASP A 381 7.54 -5.48 5.38
CA ASP A 381 7.64 -6.73 4.64
C ASP A 381 7.12 -6.56 3.21
N LYS A 382 5.97 -5.90 3.04
CA LYS A 382 5.44 -5.53 1.71
C LYS A 382 6.42 -4.67 0.92
N LEU A 383 7.02 -3.64 1.55
CA LEU A 383 8.00 -2.78 0.89
C LEU A 383 9.27 -3.56 0.50
N SER A 384 9.77 -4.41 1.39
CA SER A 384 10.96 -5.24 1.15
C SER A 384 10.73 -6.24 0.02
N LEU A 385 9.56 -6.89 -0.01
CA LEU A 385 9.16 -7.79 -1.07
C LEU A 385 9.01 -7.05 -2.41
N ALA A 386 8.46 -5.83 -2.39
CA ALA A 386 8.36 -4.98 -3.57
C ALA A 386 9.73 -4.57 -4.12
N LEU A 387 10.72 -4.30 -3.25
CA LEU A 387 12.10 -3.99 -3.68
C LEU A 387 12.80 -5.20 -4.30
N VAL A 388 12.67 -6.38 -3.69
CA VAL A 388 13.25 -7.63 -4.25
C VAL A 388 12.58 -7.97 -5.58
N GLY A 389 11.24 -7.98 -5.63
CA GLY A 389 10.48 -8.25 -6.85
C GLY A 389 10.75 -7.22 -7.94
N GLY A 390 10.83 -5.94 -7.58
CA GLY A 390 11.16 -4.83 -8.48
C GLY A 390 12.56 -4.97 -9.08
N GLY A 391 13.57 -5.35 -8.29
CA GLY A 391 14.93 -5.60 -8.78
C GLY A 391 15.00 -6.72 -9.83
N VAL A 392 14.29 -7.82 -9.60
CA VAL A 392 14.21 -8.94 -10.57
C VAL A 392 13.48 -8.51 -11.83
N ALA A 393 12.31 -7.89 -11.71
CA ALA A 393 11.51 -7.42 -12.84
C ALA A 393 12.29 -6.42 -13.70
N PHE A 394 12.95 -5.45 -13.06
CA PHE A 394 13.81 -4.48 -13.75
C PHE A 394 14.97 -5.18 -14.47
N GLY A 395 15.60 -6.17 -13.84
CA GLY A 395 16.65 -6.98 -14.46
C GLY A 395 16.18 -7.72 -15.72
N ILE A 396 14.98 -8.30 -15.69
CA ILE A 396 14.36 -8.99 -16.83
C ILE A 396 14.07 -8.00 -17.96
N VAL A 397 13.43 -6.86 -17.66
CA VAL A 397 13.12 -5.82 -18.65
C VAL A 397 14.40 -5.29 -19.29
N LEU A 398 15.43 -4.98 -18.50
CA LEU A 398 16.71 -4.51 -18.99
C LEU A 398 17.42 -5.56 -19.85
N ALA A 399 17.34 -6.85 -19.46
CA ALA A 399 17.89 -7.95 -20.25
C ALA A 399 17.19 -8.10 -21.61
N LEU A 400 15.86 -8.01 -21.63
CA LEU A 400 15.06 -8.09 -22.86
C LEU A 400 15.29 -6.87 -23.75
N LEU A 401 15.24 -5.66 -23.21
CA LEU A 401 15.47 -4.42 -23.97
C LEU A 401 16.85 -4.44 -24.63
N ARG A 402 17.89 -4.82 -23.88
CA ARG A 402 19.25 -4.91 -24.41
C ARG A 402 19.47 -6.14 -25.30
N GLY A 403 18.63 -7.17 -25.18
CA GLY A 403 18.73 -8.41 -25.93
C GLY A 403 17.98 -8.38 -27.27
N LEU A 404 16.82 -7.73 -27.32
CA LEU A 404 15.89 -7.71 -28.45
C LEU A 404 15.94 -6.41 -29.24
N VAL A 405 16.08 -5.25 -28.57
CA VAL A 405 16.02 -3.94 -29.24
C VAL A 405 17.40 -3.49 -29.70
N LEU A 406 18.42 -3.65 -28.84
CA LEU A 406 19.78 -3.14 -29.10
C LEU A 406 20.72 -4.13 -29.82
N ASN A 407 20.41 -5.42 -29.82
CA ASN A 407 21.26 -6.43 -30.47
C ASN A 407 20.66 -6.88 -31.80
N GLN A 408 21.21 -6.42 -32.92
CA GLN A 408 20.84 -6.89 -34.26
C GLN A 408 21.76 -8.01 -34.79
N THR A 409 22.59 -8.61 -33.93
CA THR A 409 23.57 -9.62 -34.35
C THR A 409 22.97 -11.02 -34.51
N VAL A 410 23.55 -11.82 -35.42
CA VAL A 410 23.13 -13.20 -35.64
C VAL A 410 23.77 -14.11 -34.59
N GLY A 411 22.98 -14.59 -33.62
CA GLY A 411 23.48 -15.50 -32.58
C GLY A 411 23.22 -16.99 -32.85
N ARG A 412 22.11 -17.31 -33.53
CA ARG A 412 21.66 -18.69 -33.77
C ARG A 412 21.86 -19.08 -35.24
N PRO A 413 22.46 -20.25 -35.54
CA PRO A 413 22.61 -20.73 -36.92
C PRO A 413 21.26 -20.84 -37.65
N LEU A 414 20.21 -21.28 -36.94
CA LEU A 414 18.85 -21.39 -37.48
C LEU A 414 18.26 -20.04 -37.95
N GLN A 415 18.71 -18.91 -37.38
CA GLN A 415 18.24 -17.59 -37.82
C GLN A 415 18.74 -17.25 -39.23
N LEU A 416 19.88 -17.79 -39.69
CA LEU A 416 20.38 -17.57 -41.05
C LEU A 416 19.52 -18.25 -42.10
N GLU A 417 19.10 -19.48 -41.85
CA GLU A 417 18.25 -20.23 -42.77
C GLU A 417 16.82 -19.68 -42.76
N THR A 418 16.24 -19.46 -41.58
CA THR A 418 14.82 -19.12 -41.46
C THR A 418 14.50 -17.65 -41.68
N GLN A 419 15.37 -16.72 -41.26
CA GLN A 419 15.10 -15.27 -41.38
C GLN A 419 15.82 -14.65 -42.58
N LEU A 420 17.04 -15.12 -42.87
CA LEU A 420 17.86 -14.55 -43.94
C LEU A 420 17.79 -15.36 -45.24
N HIS A 421 17.20 -16.56 -45.24
CA HIS A 421 17.10 -17.46 -46.39
C HIS A 421 18.47 -17.81 -46.99
N ILE A 422 19.48 -17.91 -46.12
CA ILE A 422 20.86 -18.23 -46.48
C ILE A 422 21.10 -19.71 -46.16
N PRO A 423 21.34 -20.59 -47.15
CA PRO A 423 21.72 -21.98 -46.92
C PRO A 423 22.99 -22.06 -46.08
N LEU A 424 22.86 -22.62 -44.87
CA LEU A 424 23.98 -22.85 -44.00
C LEU A 424 24.66 -24.15 -44.42
N MET A 425 25.97 -24.08 -44.67
CA MET A 425 26.75 -25.30 -44.87
C MET A 425 26.98 -25.94 -43.49
N LEU A 426 27.69 -25.26 -42.59
CA LEU A 426 28.10 -25.84 -41.30
C LEU A 426 28.09 -24.79 -40.19
N SER A 427 27.82 -25.22 -38.95
CA SER A 427 28.05 -24.41 -37.76
C SER A 427 29.12 -25.04 -36.87
N ILE A 428 30.09 -24.22 -36.47
CA ILE A 428 31.20 -24.59 -35.60
C ILE A 428 30.95 -23.98 -34.22
N PRO A 429 30.78 -24.80 -33.17
CA PRO A 429 30.49 -24.31 -31.83
C PRO A 429 31.71 -23.63 -31.22
N TYR A 430 31.45 -22.61 -30.41
CA TYR A 430 32.47 -21.99 -29.58
C TYR A 430 32.79 -22.89 -28.38
N ARG A 431 33.96 -23.52 -28.40
CA ARG A 431 34.44 -24.31 -27.27
C ARG A 431 35.26 -23.43 -26.33
N ASN A 432 34.71 -23.17 -25.13
CA ASN A 432 35.45 -22.52 -24.05
C ASN A 432 36.45 -23.53 -23.51
N GLY A 433 37.70 -23.42 -23.94
CA GLY A 433 38.74 -24.37 -23.57
C GLY A 433 40.09 -23.69 -23.62
N HIS A 434 40.69 -23.53 -22.45
CA HIS A 434 42.13 -23.51 -22.29
C HIS A 434 42.71 -24.81 -22.86
N PHE A 435 42.87 -24.91 -24.18
CA PHE A 435 44.08 -25.56 -24.64
C PHE A 435 45.20 -24.62 -24.22
N GLY A 436 45.72 -24.86 -23.01
CA GLY A 436 47.12 -24.63 -22.78
C GLY A 436 47.82 -25.34 -23.92
N LEU A 437 48.27 -24.59 -24.91
CA LEU A 437 49.25 -25.04 -25.87
C LEU A 437 50.37 -25.60 -25.01
N LEU A 438 50.46 -26.93 -24.93
CA LEU A 438 51.57 -27.58 -24.28
C LEU A 438 52.82 -27.02 -24.96
N ARG A 439 53.62 -26.37 -24.14
CA ARG A 439 54.93 -25.83 -24.45
C ARG A 439 55.84 -27.00 -24.76
N ASN A 440 55.75 -27.55 -25.97
CA ASN A 440 56.74 -28.48 -26.51
C ASN A 440 56.66 -28.58 -28.03
N GLY A 441 57.02 -27.47 -28.67
CA GLY A 441 57.45 -27.46 -30.06
C GLY A 441 58.36 -26.26 -30.22
N SER A 442 59.67 -26.50 -30.27
CA SER A 442 60.62 -25.45 -30.66
C SER A 442 60.21 -24.94 -32.04
N PRO A 443 59.96 -23.63 -32.22
CA PRO A 443 59.66 -23.10 -33.55
C PRO A 443 60.87 -23.37 -34.46
N ALA A 444 60.63 -23.89 -35.66
CA ALA A 444 61.69 -24.22 -36.61
C ALA A 444 62.48 -22.98 -37.09
N ASN A 445 61.99 -21.77 -36.83
CA ASN A 445 62.67 -20.51 -37.11
C ASN A 445 62.37 -19.46 -36.01
N PRO A 446 63.30 -19.19 -35.08
CA PRO A 446 63.12 -18.18 -34.04
C PRO A 446 63.10 -16.73 -34.58
N GLY A 447 63.72 -16.48 -35.74
CA GLY A 447 63.91 -15.14 -36.32
C GLY A 447 62.67 -14.54 -37.01
N ALA A 448 61.67 -15.35 -37.38
CA ALA A 448 60.48 -14.86 -38.09
C ALA A 448 59.36 -14.34 -37.16
N LEU A 449 59.59 -14.34 -35.84
CA LEU A 449 58.62 -13.96 -34.81
C LEU A 449 58.83 -12.53 -34.27
N THR A 450 59.76 -11.76 -34.83
CA THR A 450 60.21 -10.47 -34.28
C THR A 450 59.60 -9.23 -34.93
N THR A 451 58.84 -9.34 -36.01
CA THR A 451 58.18 -8.18 -36.64
C THR A 451 56.78 -7.95 -36.04
N GLY A 452 56.53 -6.70 -35.65
CA GLY A 452 55.50 -6.36 -34.68
C GLY A 452 54.09 -6.29 -35.23
N ARG A 453 53.29 -7.33 -35.00
CA ARG A 453 51.84 -7.26 -34.72
C ARG A 453 51.43 -8.55 -33.99
N ARG A 454 50.86 -8.40 -32.78
CA ARG A 454 50.29 -9.44 -31.89
C ARG A 454 50.92 -10.85 -32.01
N ARG A 455 51.72 -11.24 -31.00
CA ARG A 455 52.12 -12.64 -30.68
C ARG A 455 51.17 -13.69 -31.28
N ALA A 456 51.47 -14.14 -32.49
CA ALA A 456 50.76 -15.24 -33.09
C ALA A 456 51.23 -16.51 -32.37
N LYS A 457 50.42 -16.98 -31.44
CA LYS A 457 50.64 -18.27 -30.77
C LYS A 457 50.49 -19.34 -31.84
N LEU A 458 51.60 -19.99 -32.21
CA LEU A 458 51.58 -21.07 -33.18
C LEU A 458 50.72 -22.22 -32.64
N ALA A 459 49.69 -22.62 -33.39
CA ALA A 459 48.87 -23.77 -33.06
C ALA A 459 49.36 -24.97 -33.86
N PRO A 460 49.85 -26.06 -33.24
CA PRO A 460 50.12 -27.27 -33.99
C PRO A 460 48.79 -27.84 -34.51
N TRP A 461 48.73 -28.08 -35.83
CA TRP A 461 47.74 -28.98 -36.42
C TRP A 461 48.08 -30.41 -35.94
N ASP A 462 47.63 -30.74 -34.72
CA ASP A 462 47.71 -32.09 -34.16
C ASP A 462 46.45 -32.88 -34.52
N ALA A 463 46.55 -34.21 -34.55
CA ALA A 463 45.45 -35.12 -34.90
C ALA A 463 44.17 -34.90 -34.08
N ASP A 464 44.31 -34.36 -32.86
CA ASP A 464 43.23 -34.12 -31.90
C ASP A 464 42.67 -32.68 -31.92
N HIS A 465 43.03 -31.85 -32.91
CA HIS A 465 42.57 -30.47 -32.95
C HIS A 465 41.04 -30.40 -33.14
N PHE A 466 40.35 -29.63 -32.30
CA PHE A 466 38.88 -29.60 -32.24
C PHE A 466 38.19 -29.22 -33.56
N ILE A 467 38.90 -28.49 -34.45
CA ILE A 467 38.36 -28.02 -35.73
C ILE A 467 38.40 -29.09 -36.82
N ARG A 468 39.21 -30.15 -36.65
CA ARG A 468 39.48 -31.15 -37.70
C ARG A 468 38.22 -31.84 -38.22
N PRO A 469 37.29 -32.35 -37.39
CA PRO A 469 36.04 -32.94 -37.88
C PRO A 469 35.19 -31.97 -38.71
N TYR A 470 35.28 -30.67 -38.41
CA TYR A 470 34.56 -29.63 -39.17
C TYR A 470 35.24 -29.35 -40.51
N CYS A 471 36.58 -29.34 -40.54
CA CYS A 471 37.34 -29.21 -41.79
C CYS A 471 37.14 -30.43 -42.71
N ASP A 472 37.11 -31.65 -42.16
CA ASP A 472 36.82 -32.88 -42.91
C ASP A 472 35.41 -32.84 -43.51
N ALA A 473 34.40 -32.40 -42.74
CA ALA A 473 33.04 -32.22 -43.24
C ALA A 473 32.95 -31.14 -44.34
N ILE A 474 33.77 -30.07 -44.26
CA ILE A 474 33.84 -29.06 -45.31
C ILE A 474 34.48 -29.65 -46.56
N ARG A 475 35.60 -30.38 -46.42
CA ARG A 475 36.28 -31.09 -47.51
C ARG A 475 35.32 -32.00 -48.26
N ASP A 476 34.62 -32.89 -47.56
CA ASP A 476 33.72 -33.88 -48.18
C ASP A 476 32.61 -33.19 -48.98
N ARG A 477 32.03 -32.13 -48.43
CA ARG A 477 30.99 -31.34 -49.10
C ARG A 477 31.51 -30.51 -50.27
N LEU A 478 32.76 -30.06 -50.22
CA LEU A 478 33.42 -29.42 -51.36
C LEU A 478 33.67 -30.43 -52.48
N GLY A 479 34.18 -31.61 -52.15
CA GLY A 479 34.36 -32.72 -53.10
C GLY A 479 33.06 -33.03 -53.85
N LEU A 480 31.99 -33.29 -53.09
CA LEU A 480 30.66 -33.52 -53.64
C LEU A 480 30.16 -32.35 -54.49
N TYR A 481 30.35 -31.11 -54.05
CA TYR A 481 29.96 -29.93 -54.85
C TYR A 481 30.70 -29.89 -56.20
N PHE A 482 31.99 -30.19 -56.23
CA PHE A 482 32.77 -30.17 -57.47
C PHE A 482 32.36 -31.29 -58.42
N GLU A 483 32.08 -32.47 -57.91
CA GLU A 483 31.57 -33.60 -58.70
C GLU A 483 30.18 -33.31 -59.29
N LEU A 484 29.25 -32.83 -58.46
CA LEU A 484 27.87 -32.52 -58.89
C LEU A 484 27.79 -31.38 -59.91
N ASN A 485 28.73 -30.43 -59.88
CA ASN A 485 28.79 -29.33 -60.84
C ASN A 485 29.75 -29.61 -62.02
N HIS A 486 30.24 -30.85 -62.16
CA HIS A 486 31.13 -31.27 -63.24
C HIS A 486 32.39 -30.39 -63.40
N LEU A 487 32.94 -29.91 -62.28
CA LEU A 487 34.17 -29.11 -62.26
C LEU A 487 35.39 -30.04 -62.37
N THR A 488 35.83 -30.27 -63.60
CA THR A 488 36.90 -31.22 -63.96
C THR A 488 38.27 -30.59 -64.16
N HIS A 489 38.38 -29.25 -64.16
CA HIS A 489 39.67 -28.58 -64.29
C HIS A 489 40.48 -28.69 -62.99
N LYS A 490 41.80 -28.69 -63.16
CA LYS A 490 42.79 -28.61 -62.08
C LYS A 490 43.68 -27.38 -62.32
N PRO A 491 44.05 -26.61 -61.29
CA PRO A 491 43.55 -26.66 -59.91
C PRO A 491 42.12 -26.11 -59.74
N LYS A 492 41.42 -26.59 -58.71
CA LYS A 492 40.16 -26.00 -58.22
C LYS A 492 40.47 -24.85 -57.24
N LEU A 493 39.90 -23.68 -57.47
CA LEU A 493 40.15 -22.47 -56.68
C LEU A 493 39.09 -22.29 -55.59
N VAL A 494 39.50 -22.31 -54.32
CA VAL A 494 38.61 -22.15 -53.16
C VAL A 494 39.00 -20.91 -52.36
N GLY A 495 38.10 -19.96 -52.23
CA GLY A 495 38.32 -18.78 -51.38
C GLY A 495 37.69 -18.95 -50.00
N VAL A 496 38.38 -18.54 -48.95
CA VAL A 496 37.84 -18.44 -47.59
C VAL A 496 37.89 -16.98 -47.16
N THR A 497 36.75 -16.40 -46.81
CA THR A 497 36.64 -15.01 -46.36
C THR A 497 35.60 -14.89 -45.24
N SER A 498 35.52 -13.73 -44.60
CA SER A 498 34.55 -13.47 -43.53
C SER A 498 33.94 -12.08 -43.63
N VAL A 499 32.85 -11.85 -42.90
CA VAL A 499 32.23 -10.52 -42.76
C VAL A 499 32.96 -9.65 -41.73
N SER A 500 33.94 -10.19 -41.00
CA SER A 500 34.69 -9.45 -39.97
C SER A 500 36.09 -10.01 -39.76
N GLU A 501 37.08 -9.13 -39.53
CA GLU A 501 38.51 -9.46 -39.35
C GLU A 501 38.81 -10.68 -38.45
N GLU A 502 38.07 -10.91 -37.38
CA GLU A 502 38.32 -12.03 -36.44
C GLU A 502 37.39 -13.24 -36.64
N GLY A 503 36.83 -13.40 -37.85
CA GLY A 503 35.89 -14.48 -38.18
C GLY A 503 36.49 -15.89 -38.10
N GLY A 504 37.82 -16.01 -38.09
CA GLY A 504 38.54 -17.29 -38.04
C GLY A 504 38.78 -17.92 -39.42
N THR A 505 38.91 -17.09 -40.46
CA THR A 505 39.16 -17.52 -41.85
C THR A 505 40.49 -18.25 -41.98
N SER A 506 41.58 -17.68 -41.47
CA SER A 506 42.92 -18.28 -41.56
C SER A 506 42.99 -19.66 -40.91
N THR A 507 42.33 -19.81 -39.74
CA THR A 507 42.21 -21.11 -39.05
C THR A 507 41.47 -22.14 -39.90
N LEU A 508 40.36 -21.73 -40.54
CA LEU A 508 39.55 -22.61 -41.37
C LEU A 508 40.23 -22.93 -42.71
N ALA A 509 40.88 -21.95 -43.34
CA ALA A 509 41.63 -22.11 -44.58
C ALA A 509 42.80 -23.07 -44.38
N ALA A 510 43.57 -22.90 -43.30
CA ALA A 510 44.65 -23.80 -42.94
C ALA A 510 44.16 -25.21 -42.64
N GLY A 511 43.10 -25.36 -41.85
CA GLY A 511 42.59 -26.68 -41.52
C GLY A 511 41.95 -27.41 -42.70
N LEU A 512 41.30 -26.67 -43.59
CA LEU A 512 40.79 -27.22 -44.84
C LEU A 512 41.92 -27.66 -45.77
N ALA A 513 42.99 -26.86 -45.88
CA ALA A 513 44.17 -27.21 -46.68
C ALA A 513 44.84 -28.49 -46.19
N ALA A 514 44.99 -28.61 -44.87
CA ALA A 514 45.54 -29.80 -44.24
C ALA A 514 44.66 -31.04 -44.49
N SER A 515 43.35 -30.94 -44.25
CA SER A 515 42.39 -32.04 -44.49
C SER A 515 42.37 -32.51 -45.95
N LEU A 516 42.47 -31.59 -46.92
CA LEU A 516 42.59 -31.93 -48.35
C LEU A 516 43.91 -32.63 -48.67
N SER A 517 45.02 -32.20 -48.07
CA SER A 517 46.35 -32.76 -48.33
C SER A 517 46.55 -34.18 -47.77
N GLU A 518 45.91 -34.50 -46.64
CA GLU A 518 46.00 -35.80 -45.97
C GLU A 518 45.31 -36.93 -46.74
N THR A 519 44.42 -36.61 -47.68
CA THR A 519 43.62 -37.62 -48.41
C THR A 519 44.39 -38.23 -49.58
N ASN A 520 45.64 -37.80 -49.84
CA ASN A 520 46.48 -38.21 -50.98
C ASN A 520 45.86 -37.99 -52.38
N ASP A 521 44.70 -37.33 -52.46
CA ASP A 521 43.95 -37.06 -53.69
C ASP A 521 44.46 -35.84 -54.50
N GLY A 522 45.59 -35.24 -54.09
CA GLY A 522 46.22 -34.18 -54.87
C GLY A 522 47.15 -33.25 -54.11
N LYS A 523 47.90 -32.42 -54.85
CA LYS A 523 48.75 -31.36 -54.30
C LYS A 523 47.90 -30.14 -53.96
N VAL A 524 48.00 -29.66 -52.72
CA VAL A 524 47.25 -28.52 -52.21
C VAL A 524 48.17 -27.32 -51.99
N LEU A 525 47.80 -26.15 -52.51
CA LEU A 525 48.47 -24.89 -52.26
C LEU A 525 47.59 -23.98 -51.39
N LEU A 526 48.04 -23.65 -50.17
CA LEU A 526 47.43 -22.62 -49.34
C LEU A 526 48.10 -21.27 -49.64
N VAL A 527 47.31 -20.30 -50.11
CA VAL A 527 47.73 -18.94 -50.42
C VAL A 527 47.16 -18.00 -49.38
N ASP A 528 48.01 -17.43 -48.54
CA ASP A 528 47.61 -16.39 -47.62
C ASP A 528 47.76 -15.01 -48.28
N VAL A 529 46.63 -14.32 -48.45
CA VAL A 529 46.56 -12.98 -49.07
C VAL A 529 46.79 -11.87 -48.02
N ASN A 530 46.66 -12.19 -46.74
CA ASN A 530 46.83 -11.27 -45.63
C ASN A 530 48.28 -11.23 -45.11
N LEU A 531 49.05 -12.29 -45.30
CA LEU A 531 50.45 -12.39 -44.85
C LEU A 531 51.42 -11.62 -45.75
N GLY A 532 52.37 -10.94 -45.12
CA GLY A 532 53.57 -10.40 -45.78
C GLY A 532 54.58 -11.47 -46.22
N PRO A 533 55.59 -11.09 -47.02
CA PRO A 533 56.58 -12.00 -47.60
C PRO A 533 57.50 -12.73 -46.59
N GLU A 534 57.65 -12.19 -45.37
CA GLU A 534 58.44 -12.79 -44.28
C GLU A 534 57.59 -13.29 -43.11
N GLU A 535 56.27 -13.14 -43.21
CA GLU A 535 55.37 -13.55 -42.13
C GLU A 535 55.06 -15.04 -42.24
N VAL A 536 54.92 -15.67 -41.07
CA VAL A 536 54.72 -17.12 -40.98
C VAL A 536 53.31 -17.44 -40.55
N HIS A 537 52.68 -18.36 -41.28
CA HIS A 537 51.35 -18.82 -40.93
C HIS A 537 51.38 -19.54 -39.55
N PRO A 538 50.59 -19.11 -38.56
CA PRO A 538 50.70 -19.61 -37.18
C PRO A 538 50.39 -21.11 -37.03
N PHE A 539 49.66 -21.70 -37.98
CA PHE A 539 49.20 -23.09 -37.89
C PHE A 539 50.20 -24.15 -38.39
N PHE A 540 51.33 -23.78 -39.00
CA PHE A 540 52.23 -24.73 -39.68
C PHE A 540 53.68 -24.72 -39.17
N LYS A 541 53.84 -24.78 -37.83
CA LYS A 541 55.14 -24.96 -37.14
C LYS A 541 56.25 -23.95 -37.50
N GLY A 542 55.90 -22.80 -38.06
CA GLY A 542 56.90 -21.76 -38.32
C GLY A 542 57.63 -21.86 -39.66
N LYS A 543 57.14 -22.65 -40.64
CA LYS A 543 57.74 -22.70 -41.99
C LYS A 543 57.39 -21.43 -42.81
N PRO A 544 58.36 -20.74 -43.44
CA PRO A 544 58.10 -19.52 -44.21
C PRO A 544 57.28 -19.83 -45.47
N ALA A 545 56.37 -18.92 -45.82
CA ALA A 545 55.57 -18.99 -47.04
C ALA A 545 56.41 -18.58 -48.27
N TYR A 546 56.23 -19.28 -49.40
CA TYR A 546 56.91 -18.90 -50.64
C TYR A 546 56.14 -17.79 -51.38
N PRO A 547 56.80 -16.86 -52.08
CA PRO A 547 56.09 -15.90 -52.93
C PRO A 547 55.27 -16.64 -53.99
N LEU A 548 54.00 -16.26 -54.18
CA LEU A 548 53.06 -16.94 -55.09
C LEU A 548 53.63 -17.11 -56.51
N ASN A 549 54.33 -16.10 -57.04
CA ASN A 549 55.00 -16.16 -58.35
C ASN A 549 56.07 -17.26 -58.45
N LYS A 550 56.74 -17.56 -57.34
CA LYS A 550 57.73 -18.65 -57.27
C LYS A 550 57.03 -19.98 -57.09
N ALA A 551 55.96 -20.02 -56.30
CA ALA A 551 55.20 -21.22 -56.01
C ALA A 551 54.50 -21.83 -57.25
N LEU A 552 54.16 -20.99 -58.23
CA LEU A 552 53.45 -21.40 -59.44
C LEU A 552 54.36 -21.79 -60.62
N LYS A 553 55.69 -21.68 -60.48
CA LYS A 553 56.64 -22.01 -61.56
C LYS A 553 57.20 -23.44 -61.39
N PRO A 554 57.14 -24.30 -62.42
CA PRO A 554 57.45 -25.73 -62.33
C PRO A 554 58.95 -26.09 -62.15
N SER A 555 59.85 -25.12 -62.02
CA SER A 555 61.30 -25.36 -62.10
C SER A 555 62.03 -25.50 -60.75
N ASP A 556 61.43 -25.08 -59.63
CA ASP A 556 62.09 -25.12 -58.31
C ASP A 556 61.33 -26.03 -57.35
N SER A 557 62.04 -26.96 -56.70
CA SER A 557 61.47 -27.82 -55.65
C SER A 557 61.09 -27.00 -54.42
N ILE A 558 59.81 -26.63 -54.31
CA ILE A 558 59.25 -25.97 -53.13
C ILE A 558 59.23 -26.98 -51.98
N ALA A 559 59.74 -26.59 -50.80
CA ALA A 559 59.68 -27.46 -49.63
C ALA A 559 58.23 -27.58 -49.13
N SER A 560 57.74 -28.82 -49.04
CA SER A 560 56.38 -29.08 -48.56
C SER A 560 56.23 -28.70 -47.08
N ALA A 561 55.15 -28.01 -46.76
CA ALA A 561 54.80 -27.64 -45.39
C ALA A 561 54.37 -28.88 -44.59
N ALA A 562 53.58 -29.77 -45.21
CA ALA A 562 53.21 -31.12 -44.77
C ALA A 562 53.08 -32.03 -46.01
N ASP A 563 52.71 -33.30 -45.87
CA ASP A 563 52.54 -34.22 -47.01
C ASP A 563 51.53 -33.63 -48.01
N ASN A 564 51.97 -33.40 -49.26
CA ASN A 564 51.19 -32.78 -50.35
C ASN A 564 50.63 -31.37 -50.09
N LEU A 565 51.10 -30.66 -49.05
CA LEU A 565 50.67 -29.30 -48.71
C LEU A 565 51.78 -28.27 -48.89
N TYR A 566 51.50 -27.23 -49.68
CA TYR A 566 52.41 -26.15 -50.00
C TYR A 566 51.84 -24.81 -49.50
N LEU A 567 52.73 -23.91 -49.05
CA LEU A 567 52.34 -22.61 -48.51
C LEU A 567 52.90 -21.48 -49.37
N ALA A 568 52.03 -20.58 -49.80
CA ALA A 568 52.38 -19.37 -50.52
C ALA A 568 51.82 -18.11 -49.88
N THR A 569 52.52 -17.00 -50.05
CA THR A 569 52.10 -15.64 -49.72
C THR A 569 52.11 -14.79 -50.98
N VAL A 570 51.25 -13.79 -51.02
CA VAL A 570 51.19 -12.86 -52.15
C VAL A 570 52.20 -11.69 -52.01
N GLY A 571 52.89 -11.58 -50.88
CA GLY A 571 53.94 -10.61 -50.66
C GLY A 571 55.17 -10.80 -51.54
N SER A 572 55.70 -9.68 -52.07
CA SER A 572 57.04 -9.64 -52.66
C SER A 572 58.03 -9.22 -51.57
N PRO A 573 59.14 -9.96 -51.34
CA PRO A 573 60.17 -9.61 -50.35
C PRO A 573 60.75 -8.19 -50.49
N SER A 574 60.58 -7.58 -51.66
CA SER A 574 61.24 -6.34 -52.07
C SER A 574 60.52 -5.03 -51.73
N THR A 575 59.33 -5.05 -51.12
CA THR A 575 58.57 -3.81 -50.79
C THR A 575 58.07 -3.85 -49.35
N GLY A 576 58.66 -3.03 -48.48
CA GLY A 576 58.34 -2.92 -47.04
C GLY A 576 56.99 -2.28 -46.69
N GLY A 577 55.95 -2.52 -47.49
CA GLY A 577 54.56 -2.11 -47.21
C GLY A 577 53.66 -3.34 -47.06
N PRO A 578 52.42 -3.19 -46.53
CA PRO A 578 51.47 -4.29 -46.44
C PRO A 578 51.26 -4.88 -47.84
N ALA A 579 51.48 -6.18 -47.96
CA ALA A 579 51.41 -6.94 -49.20
C ALA A 579 49.96 -7.10 -49.69
N GLN A 580 49.28 -6.01 -50.04
CA GLN A 580 47.96 -6.11 -50.67
C GLN A 580 48.11 -6.49 -52.13
N LEU A 581 47.64 -7.69 -52.47
CA LEU A 581 47.49 -8.14 -53.84
C LEU A 581 46.48 -7.25 -54.56
N GLY A 582 46.96 -6.36 -55.44
CA GLY A 582 46.08 -5.61 -56.33
C GLY A 582 45.37 -6.56 -57.30
N LEU A 583 44.08 -6.29 -57.60
CA LEU A 583 43.24 -7.13 -58.47
C LEU A 583 43.88 -7.38 -59.85
N LYS A 584 44.61 -6.39 -60.39
CA LYS A 584 45.37 -6.52 -61.64
C LYS A 584 46.47 -7.58 -61.56
N LYS A 585 47.29 -7.57 -60.50
CA LYS A 585 48.36 -8.56 -60.30
C LYS A 585 47.79 -9.96 -60.09
N PHE A 586 46.65 -10.08 -59.40
CA PHE A 586 45.95 -11.35 -59.25
C PHE A 586 45.48 -11.90 -60.60
N PHE A 587 44.91 -11.02 -61.43
CA PHE A 587 44.46 -11.39 -62.77
C PHE A 587 45.62 -11.85 -63.67
N ASP A 588 46.75 -11.14 -63.63
CA ASP A 588 47.95 -11.50 -64.40
C ASP A 588 48.54 -12.86 -63.99
N MET A 589 48.31 -13.29 -62.73
CA MET A 589 48.75 -14.60 -62.22
C MET A 589 47.77 -15.74 -62.54
N MET A 590 46.54 -15.45 -62.96
CA MET A 590 45.50 -16.44 -63.20
C MET A 590 45.87 -17.52 -64.23
N PRO A 591 46.52 -17.19 -65.37
CA PRO A 591 46.99 -18.21 -66.31
C PRO A 591 48.01 -19.16 -65.69
N ASN A 592 48.92 -18.64 -64.86
CA ASN A 592 49.94 -19.45 -64.18
C ASN A 592 49.34 -20.33 -63.10
N MET A 593 48.30 -19.86 -62.39
CA MET A 593 47.54 -20.69 -61.44
C MET A 593 46.84 -21.83 -62.15
N LYS A 594 46.18 -21.56 -63.29
CA LYS A 594 45.50 -22.59 -64.08
C LYS A 594 46.44 -23.60 -64.74
N ALA A 595 47.68 -23.21 -65.01
CA ALA A 595 48.71 -24.09 -65.58
C ALA A 595 49.54 -24.84 -64.52
N SER A 596 49.26 -24.65 -63.23
CA SER A 596 50.02 -25.27 -62.16
C SER A 596 49.63 -26.73 -61.91
N ASP A 597 50.57 -27.52 -61.38
CA ASP A 597 50.38 -28.95 -61.06
C ASP A 597 49.59 -29.19 -59.75
N PHE A 598 48.91 -28.17 -59.23
CA PHE A 598 48.10 -28.30 -58.02
C PHE A 598 46.70 -28.81 -58.38
N ASP A 599 46.11 -29.58 -57.48
CA ASP A 599 44.73 -30.04 -57.59
C ASP A 599 43.78 -29.04 -56.93
N TYR A 600 44.22 -28.41 -55.84
CA TYR A 600 43.47 -27.41 -55.09
C TYR A 600 44.36 -26.21 -54.74
N ILE A 601 43.84 -25.00 -54.94
CA ILE A 601 44.43 -23.77 -54.42
C ILE A 601 43.42 -23.11 -53.48
N ILE A 602 43.80 -22.96 -52.21
CA ILE A 602 42.96 -22.37 -51.17
C ILE A 602 43.47 -20.98 -50.85
N PHE A 603 42.63 -19.96 -50.94
CA PHE A 603 42.97 -18.58 -50.63
C PHE A 603 42.41 -18.20 -49.26
N ASP A 604 43.27 -17.82 -48.31
CA ASP A 604 42.85 -17.07 -47.12
C ASP A 604 42.77 -15.59 -47.48
N MET A 605 41.54 -15.10 -47.61
CA MET A 605 41.25 -13.78 -48.15
C MET A 605 40.92 -12.78 -47.03
N PRO A 606 41.20 -11.48 -47.22
CA PRO A 606 40.78 -10.47 -46.25
C PRO A 606 39.25 -10.44 -46.09
N PRO A 607 38.75 -9.92 -44.95
CA PRO A 607 37.31 -9.80 -44.71
C PRO A 607 36.64 -8.89 -45.75
N LEU A 608 35.33 -9.10 -45.93
CA LEU A 608 34.47 -8.38 -46.86
C LEU A 608 34.04 -7.02 -46.30
N ASP A 609 34.98 -6.08 -46.28
CA ASP A 609 34.69 -4.67 -46.07
C ASP A 609 34.30 -3.96 -47.37
N GLN A 610 33.73 -2.76 -47.27
CA GLN A 610 33.24 -2.01 -48.45
C GLN A 610 34.32 -1.75 -49.51
N THR A 611 35.59 -1.66 -49.10
CA THR A 611 36.76 -1.38 -49.95
C THR A 611 37.63 -2.61 -50.20
N SER A 612 37.22 -3.79 -49.74
CA SER A 612 38.07 -4.98 -49.75
C SER A 612 38.34 -5.49 -51.18
N PRO A 613 39.60 -5.83 -51.54
CA PRO A 613 39.92 -6.43 -52.83
C PRO A 613 39.31 -7.83 -53.00
N THR A 614 38.85 -8.46 -51.91
CA THR A 614 38.17 -9.75 -51.91
C THR A 614 36.96 -9.76 -52.84
N TRP A 615 36.24 -8.64 -52.99
CA TRP A 615 35.10 -8.54 -53.93
C TRP A 615 35.50 -8.93 -55.36
N GLY A 616 36.60 -8.38 -55.87
CA GLY A 616 37.05 -8.70 -57.22
C GLY A 616 37.61 -10.11 -57.34
N MET A 617 38.28 -10.61 -56.30
CA MET A 617 38.87 -11.96 -56.31
C MET A 617 37.81 -13.07 -56.19
N ALA A 618 36.72 -12.82 -55.47
CA ALA A 618 35.63 -13.77 -55.24
C ALA A 618 35.00 -14.27 -56.55
N ALA A 619 34.86 -13.39 -57.54
CA ALA A 619 34.31 -13.71 -58.86
C ALA A 619 35.10 -14.79 -59.64
N PHE A 620 36.38 -14.99 -59.30
CA PHE A 620 37.26 -15.97 -59.96
C PHE A 620 37.38 -17.29 -59.21
N MET A 621 36.82 -17.41 -58.01
CA MET A 621 36.86 -18.65 -57.23
C MET A 621 35.85 -19.66 -57.80
N ASP A 622 36.19 -20.95 -57.77
CA ASP A 622 35.24 -22.01 -58.11
C ASP A 622 34.23 -22.21 -56.97
N LYS A 623 34.69 -22.05 -55.72
CA LYS A 623 33.84 -22.01 -54.52
C LYS A 623 34.31 -20.94 -53.54
N LEU A 624 33.37 -20.21 -52.95
CA LEU A 624 33.66 -19.27 -51.86
C LEU A 624 33.04 -19.74 -50.54
N LEU A 625 33.85 -19.82 -49.48
CA LEU A 625 33.41 -20.09 -48.12
C LEU A 625 33.33 -18.77 -47.34
N LEU A 626 32.10 -18.33 -47.05
CA LEU A 626 31.83 -17.13 -46.27
C LEU A 626 31.65 -17.48 -44.79
N VAL A 627 32.61 -17.08 -43.96
CA VAL A 627 32.60 -17.29 -42.52
C VAL A 627 31.88 -16.13 -41.81
N VAL A 628 30.86 -16.48 -41.04
CA VAL A 628 30.07 -15.57 -40.21
C VAL A 628 30.35 -15.87 -38.74
N GLU A 629 30.85 -14.90 -38.01
CA GLU A 629 31.07 -14.99 -36.57
C GLU A 629 29.76 -14.76 -35.81
N ALA A 630 29.32 -15.77 -35.06
CA ALA A 630 28.12 -15.67 -34.25
C ALA A 630 28.25 -14.55 -33.20
N GLU A 631 27.16 -13.83 -33.00
CA GLU A 631 26.98 -12.71 -32.06
C GLU A 631 27.78 -11.43 -32.35
N LYS A 632 28.70 -11.43 -33.33
CA LYS A 632 29.50 -10.25 -33.72
C LYS A 632 28.98 -9.60 -35.01
N ASN A 633 28.66 -10.39 -36.03
CA ASN A 633 28.19 -9.83 -37.30
C ASN A 633 26.70 -9.44 -37.25
N ASN A 634 26.38 -8.25 -37.78
CA ASN A 634 25.01 -7.77 -37.93
C ASN A 634 24.29 -8.52 -39.08
N ARG A 635 23.02 -8.84 -38.88
CA ARG A 635 22.10 -9.41 -39.87
C ARG A 635 22.13 -8.67 -41.21
N GLU A 636 22.06 -7.34 -41.18
CA GLU A 636 22.05 -6.52 -42.39
C GLU A 636 23.38 -6.61 -43.16
N GLY A 637 24.50 -6.61 -42.42
CA GLY A 637 25.83 -6.77 -43.00
C GLY A 637 25.99 -8.12 -43.69
N ILE A 638 25.55 -9.20 -43.04
CA ILE A 638 25.60 -10.55 -43.64
C ILE A 638 24.70 -10.62 -44.88
N LYS A 639 23.46 -10.13 -44.80
CA LYS A 639 22.52 -10.14 -45.92
C LYS A 639 23.06 -9.36 -47.12
N ARG A 640 23.62 -8.18 -46.88
CA ARG A 640 24.23 -7.34 -47.92
C ARG A 640 25.44 -8.03 -48.54
N SER A 641 26.34 -8.58 -47.73
CA SER A 641 27.55 -9.21 -48.25
C SER A 641 27.25 -10.49 -49.03
N TYR A 642 26.40 -11.36 -48.49
CA TYR A 642 25.96 -12.59 -49.15
C TYR A 642 25.19 -12.31 -50.45
N GLY A 643 24.24 -11.37 -50.42
CA GLY A 643 23.47 -10.99 -51.60
C GLY A 643 24.33 -10.42 -52.72
N LYS A 644 25.36 -9.63 -52.39
CA LYS A 644 26.32 -9.11 -53.38
C LYS A 644 27.18 -10.22 -53.98
N LEU A 645 27.68 -11.16 -53.18
CA LEU A 645 28.49 -12.27 -53.69
C LEU A 645 27.69 -13.20 -54.62
N ILE A 646 26.43 -13.50 -54.28
CA ILE A 646 25.58 -14.36 -55.11
C ILE A 646 25.16 -13.70 -56.41
N ALA A 647 25.01 -12.38 -56.42
CA ALA A 647 24.75 -11.64 -57.65
C ALA A 647 25.89 -11.80 -58.67
N GLU A 648 27.12 -12.06 -58.21
CA GLU A 648 28.27 -12.33 -59.09
C GLU A 648 28.33 -13.80 -59.53
N ARG A 649 28.28 -14.74 -58.57
CA ARG A 649 28.21 -16.19 -58.83
C ARG A 649 27.47 -16.93 -57.73
N ASN A 650 26.66 -17.92 -58.11
CA ASN A 650 25.97 -18.80 -57.18
C ASN A 650 26.87 -19.94 -56.66
N ASN A 651 28.04 -19.60 -56.09
CA ASN A 651 29.05 -20.55 -55.62
C ASN A 651 29.47 -20.32 -54.15
N VAL A 652 28.68 -19.56 -53.40
CA VAL A 652 28.97 -19.19 -52.01
C VAL A 652 28.36 -20.20 -51.05
N ALA A 653 29.15 -20.67 -50.08
CA ALA A 653 28.66 -21.46 -48.96
C ALA A 653 28.93 -20.72 -47.64
N VAL A 654 27.94 -20.69 -46.74
CA VAL A 654 28.06 -19.94 -45.48
C VAL A 654 28.41 -20.87 -44.33
N LEU A 655 29.39 -20.46 -43.53
CA LEU A 655 29.87 -21.16 -42.34
C LEU A 655 29.65 -20.28 -41.11
N VAL A 656 28.97 -20.77 -40.08
CA VAL A 656 28.79 -20.03 -38.83
C VAL A 656 29.83 -20.47 -37.83
N ASN A 657 30.79 -19.60 -37.53
CA ASN A 657 31.84 -19.86 -36.56
C ASN A 657 31.51 -19.29 -35.18
N LYS A 658 32.07 -19.90 -34.14
CA LYS A 658 31.94 -19.50 -32.73
C LYS A 658 30.47 -19.47 -32.24
N SER A 659 29.62 -20.38 -32.71
CA SER A 659 28.22 -20.44 -32.27
C SER A 659 28.12 -20.86 -30.80
N ARG A 660 27.28 -20.17 -30.02
CA ARG A 660 27.05 -20.47 -28.60
C ARG A 660 25.60 -20.84 -28.37
N SER A 661 25.36 -21.91 -27.62
CA SER A 661 24.04 -22.21 -27.07
C SER A 661 23.99 -21.73 -25.62
N TYR A 662 23.19 -20.70 -25.35
CA TYR A 662 22.91 -20.23 -23.99
C TYR A 662 21.66 -20.89 -23.40
N VAL A 663 20.80 -21.46 -24.25
CA VAL A 663 19.56 -22.10 -23.84
C VAL A 663 19.86 -23.56 -23.50
N PRO A 664 19.39 -24.07 -22.35
CA PRO A 664 19.56 -25.48 -22.02
C PRO A 664 18.96 -26.38 -23.10
N LYS A 665 19.63 -27.48 -23.44
CA LYS A 665 19.22 -28.38 -24.55
C LYS A 665 17.79 -28.94 -24.43
N TRP A 666 17.28 -29.09 -23.21
CA TRP A 666 15.90 -29.55 -22.94
C TRP A 666 14.83 -28.50 -23.28
N LEU A 667 15.22 -27.23 -23.45
CA LEU A 667 14.33 -26.12 -23.79
C LEU A 667 14.46 -25.70 -25.27
N ASP A 668 15.44 -26.27 -25.99
CA ASP A 668 15.75 -25.96 -27.40
C ASP A 668 15.13 -27.00 -28.36
N SER A 669 14.44 -28.03 -27.83
CA SER A 669 13.86 -29.13 -28.62
C SER A 669 12.46 -28.85 -29.18
N GLU A 670 11.88 -27.67 -28.92
CA GLU A 670 10.57 -27.25 -29.45
C GLU A 670 10.64 -25.80 -29.97
N SER A 671 11.14 -25.58 -31.18
CA SER A 671 10.78 -24.40 -31.99
C SER A 671 11.20 -24.49 -33.45
#